data_AF-A0A356LFD6-F1
#
_entry.id   AF-A0A356LFD6-F1
#
_cell.length_a   1.000
_cell.length_b   1.000
_cell.length_c   1.000
_cell.angle_alpha   90.00
_cell.angle_beta   90.00
_cell.angle_gamma   90.00
#
_symmetry.space_group_name_H-M   'P 1'
#
loop_
_entity.id
_entity.type
_entity.pdbx_description
1 polymer ?
#
loop_
_entity_poly.entity_id
_entity_poly.type
_entity_poly.pdbx_seq_one_letter_code
_entity_poly.pdbx_strand_id
1 'polypeptide(L)'
;MADGRSNRKAKVVPFIDRIELDRKKNLQAVLNKARLMKLEGFDAVEWDNNIWQINGGRLFKLTGKNVKSASLHFSLPPKLGSDALKGEWEIVAKALFILRFHRKHQSTPNQRNFITAIGYVAFAAAELGQELVRLTPEVLDNACSLISTHYGETTAYNLHKHVAEFSAHCDANGLCRALLQYKFAKMKRPANVGGFSQNRLDDSEVLETKSSKLIDPAVFKVIGKLYLKVPKDHKYRIFILMLTLLACTGRRFSEVSLLPNQELSMDEGGSAYLEYFPRKASRGDVFTPKRRLYLPSEVTPIVSKVMTELVEITAAARSTAEEMEKVGGPDLRFLENIPEDKKLYGANCAEMGISPSVLIISGWLRRHNLAWPDQNALTKAGSRPRHLIHYTNIEGLKKYCVRDFSEVHISVIHTDQFGKEYYLKDLLFIRPLGLARGSYAHWIATSCTQSMFSTFLRYFPVLAENYASGNLEVDFTSHHFRHTLNTLLDEGGLSDLLQTEWFGRTNPRDTKAYQHTSREKRALMLREDIKKGSVGGQLAEQIKAVPVDLQDAVLKARIQAVHDVGTGICVHNFSQTPCERHLQCSADCKDYVWAKDDKGRLDEQKRQYALTALARQHVIKQLSSNKPKKSADWLAHNDKKLKTLATQLADNGVEHFDPEQYLNEVKHG
;
A
#
# COMPACT_ATOMS: atom_id res chain seq x y z
N MET A 1 36.71 -77.78 7.93
CA MET A 1 36.71 -76.44 8.55
C MET A 1 36.67 -75.43 7.43
N ALA A 2 35.57 -74.69 7.27
CA ALA A 2 35.47 -73.63 6.26
C ALA A 2 36.16 -72.37 6.79
N ASP A 3 37.21 -71.94 6.09
CA ASP A 3 38.07 -70.80 6.46
C ASP A 3 37.28 -69.48 6.38
N GLY A 4 37.19 -68.77 7.50
CA GLY A 4 36.38 -67.55 7.70
C GLY A 4 36.84 -66.30 6.94
N ARG A 5 37.52 -66.47 5.80
CA ARG A 5 38.05 -65.38 4.97
C ARG A 5 36.99 -64.64 4.14
N SER A 6 35.77 -65.17 4.02
CA SER A 6 34.68 -64.57 3.22
C SER A 6 33.89 -63.46 3.92
N ASN A 7 34.12 -63.17 5.20
CA ASN A 7 33.35 -62.18 5.97
C ASN A 7 34.03 -60.81 6.17
N ARG A 8 35.14 -60.50 5.48
CA ARG A 8 35.76 -59.17 5.57
C ARG A 8 35.03 -58.17 4.66
N LYS A 9 34.00 -57.50 5.18
CA LYS A 9 33.49 -56.26 4.57
C LYS A 9 34.62 -55.23 4.56
N ALA A 10 35.03 -54.79 3.37
CA ALA A 10 36.00 -53.71 3.22
C ALA A 10 35.50 -52.48 3.98
N LYS A 11 36.30 -51.98 4.93
CA LYS A 11 36.03 -50.72 5.65
C LYS A 11 36.28 -49.59 4.65
N VAL A 12 35.27 -49.25 3.85
CA VAL A 12 35.32 -48.06 2.98
C VAL A 12 35.27 -46.84 3.89
N VAL A 13 36.42 -46.20 4.10
CA VAL A 13 36.49 -44.90 4.78
C VAL A 13 36.26 -43.84 3.70
N PRO A 14 35.11 -43.13 3.71
CA PRO A 14 34.92 -42.03 2.77
C PRO A 14 35.92 -40.92 3.10
N PHE A 15 36.79 -40.59 2.14
CA PHE A 15 37.66 -39.43 2.24
C PHE A 15 36.80 -38.17 2.13
N ILE A 16 36.51 -37.54 3.26
CA ILE A 16 35.81 -36.25 3.30
C ILE A 16 36.84 -35.15 3.03
N ASP A 17 36.61 -34.35 1.99
CA ASP A 17 37.46 -33.21 1.63
C ASP A 17 37.51 -32.18 2.80
N ARG A 18 38.68 -31.58 3.02
CA ARG A 18 38.86 -30.50 4.03
C ARG A 18 37.88 -29.36 3.79
N ILE A 19 37.56 -29.05 2.54
CA ILE A 19 36.56 -28.03 2.19
C ILE A 19 35.17 -28.46 2.70
N GLU A 20 34.78 -29.72 2.53
CA GLU A 20 33.48 -30.22 2.97
C GLU A 20 33.35 -30.18 4.50
N LEU A 21 34.41 -30.52 5.23
CA LEU A 21 34.47 -30.36 6.68
C LEU A 21 34.32 -28.90 7.11
N ASP A 22 34.97 -27.98 6.39
CA ASP A 22 34.87 -26.53 6.64
C ASP A 22 33.45 -26.01 6.40
N ARG A 23 32.78 -26.44 5.31
CA ARG A 23 31.38 -26.07 5.05
C ARG A 23 30.42 -26.62 6.09
N LYS A 24 30.62 -27.85 6.54
CA LYS A 24 29.85 -28.44 7.66
C LYS A 24 30.06 -27.66 8.96
N LYS A 25 31.30 -27.22 9.25
CA LYS A 25 31.57 -26.33 10.40
C LYS A 25 30.87 -24.98 10.27
N ASN A 26 30.85 -24.38 9.08
CA ASN A 26 30.15 -23.11 8.84
C ASN A 26 28.63 -23.26 9.06
N LEU A 27 28.03 -24.36 8.56
CA LEU A 27 26.62 -24.66 8.80
C LEU A 27 26.33 -24.78 10.31
N GLN A 28 27.20 -25.48 11.06
CA GLN A 28 27.08 -25.56 12.52
C GLN A 28 27.24 -24.20 13.21
N ALA A 29 28.14 -23.33 12.74
CA ALA A 29 28.28 -21.98 13.26
C ALA A 29 27.02 -21.12 13.02
N VAL A 30 26.41 -21.24 11.83
CA VAL A 30 25.13 -20.59 11.50
C VAL A 30 24.00 -21.11 12.40
N LEU A 31 23.93 -22.41 12.62
CA LEU A 31 22.97 -23.04 13.51
C LEU A 31 23.13 -22.55 14.96
N ASN A 32 24.36 -22.54 15.48
CA ASN A 32 24.66 -22.06 16.83
C ASN A 32 24.27 -20.58 16.98
N LYS A 33 24.58 -19.75 15.99
CA LYS A 33 24.18 -18.34 15.98
C LYS A 33 22.67 -18.17 15.98
N ALA A 34 21.95 -18.97 15.20
CA ALA A 34 20.48 -18.95 15.19
C ALA A 34 19.88 -19.41 16.53
N ARG A 35 20.46 -20.44 17.17
CA ARG A 35 20.05 -20.93 18.51
C ARG A 35 20.25 -19.89 19.62
N LEU A 36 21.26 -19.03 19.50
CA LEU A 36 21.49 -17.93 20.45
C LEU A 36 20.44 -16.81 20.33
N MET A 37 19.79 -16.67 19.18
CA MET A 37 18.77 -15.65 18.98
C MET A 37 17.44 -16.13 19.55
N LYS A 38 16.96 -15.46 20.60
CA LYS A 38 15.60 -15.66 21.09
C LYS A 38 14.60 -15.15 20.05
N LEU A 39 13.68 -16.00 19.64
CA LEU A 39 12.54 -15.60 18.83
C LEU A 39 11.40 -15.14 19.74
N GLU A 40 11.12 -13.85 19.77
CA GLU A 40 9.94 -13.32 20.45
C GLU A 40 8.66 -13.80 19.75
N GLY A 41 7.78 -14.49 20.49
CA GLY A 41 6.48 -14.96 20.00
C GLY A 41 6.33 -16.45 19.75
N PHE A 42 7.30 -17.26 20.16
CA PHE A 42 7.21 -18.72 20.20
C PHE A 42 7.33 -19.15 21.66
N ASP A 43 6.42 -20.00 22.15
CA ASP A 43 6.47 -20.52 23.53
C ASP A 43 7.69 -21.46 23.71
N ALA A 44 8.01 -22.22 22.66
CA ALA A 44 9.23 -23.02 22.54
C ALA A 44 9.59 -23.22 21.06
N VAL A 45 10.85 -23.00 20.68
CA VAL A 45 11.38 -23.38 19.35
C VAL A 45 11.93 -24.80 19.44
N GLU A 46 11.08 -25.77 19.13
CA GLU A 46 11.50 -27.17 19.03
C GLU A 46 12.23 -27.40 17.71
N TRP A 47 13.56 -27.41 17.76
CA TRP A 47 14.40 -27.58 16.58
C TRP A 47 14.19 -28.93 15.88
N ASP A 48 13.71 -29.94 16.59
CA ASP A 48 13.48 -31.29 16.08
C ASP A 48 12.09 -31.43 15.42
N ASN A 49 11.23 -30.42 15.53
CA ASN A 49 9.90 -30.43 14.94
C ASN A 49 9.88 -29.67 13.61
N ASN A 50 9.26 -30.27 12.60
CA ASN A 50 9.19 -29.77 11.22
C ASN A 50 8.13 -28.65 11.10
N ILE A 51 7.26 -28.54 12.10
CA ILE A 51 6.19 -27.56 12.20
C ILE A 51 6.42 -26.70 13.43
N TRP A 52 6.63 -25.40 13.22
CA TRP A 52 6.72 -24.44 14.32
C TRP A 52 5.40 -23.71 14.47
N GLN A 53 4.79 -23.86 15.65
CA GLN A 53 3.58 -23.13 16.02
C GLN A 53 3.95 -21.73 16.51
N ILE A 54 3.33 -20.72 15.92
CA ILE A 54 3.46 -19.32 16.33
C ILE A 54 2.27 -19.01 17.23
N ASN A 55 2.55 -18.91 18.53
CA ASN A 55 1.52 -18.70 19.56
C ASN A 55 1.48 -17.24 20.04
N GLY A 56 2.45 -16.40 19.67
CA GLY A 56 2.49 -15.00 20.08
C GLY A 56 3.47 -14.12 19.29
N GLY A 57 3.76 -12.93 19.83
CA GLY A 57 4.74 -11.99 19.27
C GLY A 57 4.38 -11.42 17.89
N ARG A 58 5.39 -10.81 17.23
CA ARG A 58 5.17 -10.01 16.02
C ARG A 58 4.66 -10.83 14.82
N LEU A 59 5.07 -12.10 14.69
CA LEU A 59 4.61 -12.99 13.61
C LEU A 59 3.14 -13.36 13.77
N PHE A 60 2.67 -13.59 15.00
CA PHE A 60 1.25 -13.80 15.30
C PHE A 60 0.42 -12.53 15.08
N LYS A 61 0.95 -11.38 15.54
CA LYS A 61 0.33 -10.06 15.32
C LYS A 61 0.18 -9.70 13.83
N LEU A 62 1.02 -10.25 12.95
CA LEU A 62 1.00 -10.04 11.49
C LEU A 62 0.24 -11.13 10.71
N THR A 63 -0.17 -12.23 11.36
CA THR A 63 -1.07 -13.21 10.76
C THR A 63 -2.50 -12.66 10.78
N GLY A 64 -3.27 -12.90 9.71
CA GLY A 64 -4.57 -12.26 9.48
C GLY A 64 -5.53 -12.34 10.68
N LYS A 65 -6.48 -11.41 10.75
CA LYS A 65 -7.36 -11.14 11.92
C LYS A 65 -8.10 -12.35 12.52
N ASN A 66 -8.19 -13.48 11.82
CA ASN A 66 -8.95 -14.68 12.24
C ASN A 66 -8.07 -15.93 12.47
N VAL A 67 -6.74 -15.79 12.58
CA VAL A 67 -5.84 -16.93 12.75
C VAL A 67 -5.66 -17.22 14.25
N LYS A 68 -6.30 -18.30 14.73
CA LYS A 68 -6.18 -18.76 16.13
C LYS A 68 -4.80 -19.37 16.46
N SER A 69 -4.11 -19.90 15.44
CA SER A 69 -2.73 -20.36 15.49
C SER A 69 -2.11 -20.25 14.10
N ALA A 70 -0.88 -19.75 14.00
CA ALA A 70 -0.18 -19.70 12.72
C ALA A 70 0.99 -20.67 12.75
N SER A 71 1.08 -21.56 11.76
CA SER A 71 2.19 -22.50 11.64
C SER A 71 3.17 -22.09 10.54
N LEU A 72 4.43 -22.42 10.76
CA LEU A 72 5.48 -22.46 9.74
C LEU A 72 5.84 -23.92 9.50
N HIS A 73 5.73 -24.36 8.25
CA HIS A 73 6.06 -25.72 7.84
C HIS A 73 7.41 -25.69 7.12
N PHE A 74 8.40 -26.41 7.65
CA PHE A 74 9.70 -26.62 7.02
C PHE A 74 9.64 -27.88 6.16
N SER A 75 8.78 -27.82 5.14
CA SER A 75 8.49 -28.92 4.22
C SER A 75 8.65 -28.46 2.77
N LEU A 76 8.67 -29.41 1.85
CA LEU A 76 8.47 -29.14 0.45
C LEU A 76 7.12 -28.42 0.23
N PRO A 77 7.02 -27.57 -0.80
CA PRO A 77 5.77 -26.93 -1.17
C PRO A 77 4.68 -27.97 -1.53
N PRO A 78 3.38 -27.64 -1.39
CA PRO A 78 2.30 -28.56 -1.73
C PRO A 78 2.36 -29.13 -3.15
N LYS A 79 2.89 -28.35 -4.09
CA LYS A 79 3.07 -28.74 -5.49
C LYS A 79 4.21 -29.74 -5.72
N LEU A 80 4.98 -30.06 -4.69
CA LEU A 80 6.12 -30.99 -4.69
C LEU A 80 5.92 -32.11 -3.65
N GLY A 81 4.67 -32.39 -3.24
CA GLY A 81 4.34 -33.53 -2.38
C GLY A 81 4.25 -33.23 -0.87
N SER A 82 4.62 -32.04 -0.41
CA SER A 82 4.57 -31.63 1.02
C SER A 82 5.47 -32.43 1.98
N ASP A 83 6.39 -33.24 1.49
CA ASP A 83 7.30 -34.01 2.34
C ASP A 83 8.17 -33.09 3.21
N ALA A 84 8.53 -33.54 4.41
CA ALA A 84 9.43 -32.79 5.27
C ALA A 84 10.81 -32.58 4.61
N LEU A 85 11.40 -31.40 4.81
CA LEU A 85 12.82 -31.21 4.48
C LEU A 85 13.65 -32.16 5.35
N LYS A 86 14.73 -32.72 4.80
CA LYS A 86 15.58 -33.71 5.48
C LYS A 86 17.02 -33.22 5.57
N GLY A 87 17.68 -33.57 6.67
CA GLY A 87 19.13 -33.36 6.86
C GLY A 87 19.52 -31.87 6.85
N GLU A 88 20.58 -31.54 6.12
CA GLU A 88 21.15 -30.18 6.08
C GLU A 88 20.15 -29.12 5.58
N TRP A 89 19.19 -29.50 4.73
CA TRP A 89 18.17 -28.60 4.17
C TRP A 89 17.19 -28.08 5.22
N GLU A 90 16.78 -28.93 6.16
CA GLU A 90 15.89 -28.54 7.24
C GLU A 90 16.62 -27.59 8.21
N ILE A 91 17.86 -27.95 8.56
CA ILE A 91 18.71 -27.18 9.47
C ILE A 91 18.97 -25.78 8.90
N VAL A 92 19.38 -25.69 7.63
CA VAL A 92 19.68 -24.40 6.99
C VAL A 92 18.42 -23.55 6.82
N ALA A 93 17.27 -24.15 6.48
CA ALA A 93 16.01 -23.43 6.36
C ALA A 93 15.59 -22.80 7.68
N LYS A 94 15.64 -23.56 8.78
CA LYS A 94 15.33 -23.10 10.14
C LYS A 94 16.31 -22.02 10.59
N ALA A 95 17.61 -22.24 10.44
CA ALA A 95 18.63 -21.30 10.90
C ALA A 95 18.58 -19.97 10.12
N LEU A 96 18.50 -20.03 8.78
CA LEU A 96 18.41 -18.82 7.97
C LEU A 96 17.10 -18.07 8.18
N PHE A 97 15.98 -18.77 8.42
CA PHE A 97 14.71 -18.13 8.79
C PHE A 97 14.87 -17.26 10.05
N ILE A 98 15.48 -17.79 11.12
CA ILE A 98 15.69 -17.04 12.37
C ILE A 98 16.55 -15.81 12.11
N LEU A 99 17.71 -15.99 11.46
CA LEU A 99 18.64 -14.89 11.17
C LEU A 99 17.99 -13.80 10.30
N ARG A 100 17.21 -14.22 9.31
CA ARG A 100 16.47 -13.34 8.40
C ARG A 100 15.40 -12.54 9.16
N PHE A 101 14.62 -13.21 9.99
CA PHE A 101 13.57 -12.58 10.78
C PHE A 101 14.12 -11.59 11.81
N HIS A 102 15.25 -11.93 12.46
CA HIS A 102 15.92 -11.03 13.40
C HIS A 102 16.50 -9.79 12.69
N ARG A 103 17.03 -9.93 11.48
CA ARG A 103 17.59 -8.80 10.71
C ARG A 103 16.51 -7.85 10.20
N LYS A 104 15.43 -8.41 9.66
CA LYS A 104 14.29 -7.66 9.13
C LYS A 104 13.04 -8.42 9.52
N HIS A 105 12.24 -7.86 10.44
CA HIS A 105 10.97 -8.40 10.92
C HIS A 105 9.89 -8.48 9.82
N GLN A 106 10.15 -9.26 8.77
CA GLN A 106 9.29 -9.44 7.61
C GLN A 106 8.06 -10.27 7.98
N SER A 107 6.98 -10.06 7.24
CA SER A 107 5.69 -10.70 7.51
C SER A 107 5.71 -12.20 7.28
N THR A 108 4.79 -12.91 7.92
CA THR A 108 4.64 -14.37 7.84
C THR A 108 4.52 -14.89 6.39
N PRO A 109 3.73 -14.28 5.48
CA PRO A 109 3.70 -14.72 4.08
C PRO A 109 5.05 -14.60 3.37
N ASN A 110 5.84 -13.56 3.68
CA ASN A 110 7.16 -13.38 3.09
C ASN A 110 8.15 -14.45 3.58
N GLN A 111 8.07 -14.82 4.87
CA GLN A 111 8.85 -15.92 5.42
C GLN A 111 8.45 -17.27 4.83
N ARG A 112 7.15 -17.53 4.66
CA ARG A 112 6.66 -18.74 3.98
C ARG A 112 7.17 -18.83 2.54
N ASN A 113 7.18 -17.73 1.79
CA ASN A 113 7.73 -17.73 0.43
C ASN A 113 9.24 -18.01 0.40
N PHE A 114 9.99 -17.54 1.40
CA PHE A 114 11.41 -17.87 1.53
C PHE A 114 11.62 -19.37 1.79
N ILE A 115 10.86 -19.97 2.71
CA ILE A 115 10.91 -21.42 2.97
C ILE A 115 10.49 -22.22 1.72
N THR A 116 9.42 -21.80 1.04
CA THR A 116 8.98 -22.40 -0.23
C THR A 116 10.10 -22.40 -1.27
N ALA A 117 10.84 -21.29 -1.42
CA ALA A 117 11.97 -21.21 -2.34
C ALA A 117 13.09 -22.20 -1.97
N ILE A 118 13.43 -22.33 -0.69
CA ILE A 118 14.39 -23.34 -0.21
C ILE A 118 13.90 -24.74 -0.54
N GLY A 119 12.60 -25.01 -0.37
CA GLY A 119 12.00 -26.29 -0.73
C GLY A 119 12.14 -26.66 -2.21
N TYR A 120 11.97 -25.70 -3.13
CA TYR A 120 12.23 -25.93 -4.56
C TYR A 120 13.71 -26.21 -4.84
N VAL A 121 14.62 -25.50 -4.17
CA VAL A 121 16.07 -25.73 -4.31
C VAL A 121 16.46 -27.11 -3.77
N ALA A 122 15.93 -27.50 -2.61
CA ALA A 122 16.18 -28.81 -2.02
C ALA A 122 15.66 -29.95 -2.91
N PHE A 123 14.47 -29.79 -3.49
CA PHE A 123 13.90 -30.76 -4.43
C PHE A 123 14.76 -30.89 -5.68
N ALA A 124 15.12 -29.78 -6.33
CA ALA A 124 15.97 -29.80 -7.53
C ALA A 124 17.37 -30.37 -7.24
N ALA A 125 17.91 -30.13 -6.05
CA ALA A 125 19.18 -30.72 -5.62
C ALA A 125 19.07 -32.24 -5.47
N ALA A 126 17.97 -32.72 -4.87
CA ALA A 126 17.72 -34.14 -4.69
C ALA A 126 17.56 -34.88 -6.03
N GLU A 127 16.91 -34.27 -7.02
CA GLU A 127 16.80 -34.83 -8.38
C GLU A 127 18.16 -35.04 -9.06
N LEU A 128 19.14 -34.17 -8.76
CA LEU A 128 20.52 -34.28 -9.25
C LEU A 128 21.45 -35.06 -8.31
N GLY A 129 20.93 -35.63 -7.22
CA GLY A 129 21.72 -36.35 -6.21
C GLY A 129 22.75 -35.46 -5.49
N GLN A 130 22.47 -34.15 -5.36
CA GLN A 130 23.38 -33.17 -4.77
C GLN A 130 22.97 -32.80 -3.34
N GLU A 131 23.97 -32.70 -2.46
CA GLU A 131 23.83 -32.15 -1.10
C GLU A 131 24.01 -30.63 -1.09
N LEU A 132 23.63 -29.96 0.01
CA LEU A 132 23.74 -28.51 0.16
C LEU A 132 25.17 -27.99 -0.11
N VAL A 133 26.19 -28.70 0.39
CA VAL A 133 27.60 -28.32 0.20
C VAL A 133 28.01 -28.31 -1.28
N ARG A 134 27.36 -29.12 -2.12
CA ARG A 134 27.67 -29.26 -3.55
C ARG A 134 26.72 -28.49 -4.45
N LEU A 135 25.91 -27.60 -3.89
CA LEU A 135 24.94 -26.80 -4.65
C LEU A 135 25.61 -26.02 -5.79
N THR A 136 25.02 -26.09 -6.98
CA THR A 136 25.49 -25.40 -8.19
C THR A 136 24.44 -24.41 -8.72
N PRO A 137 24.82 -23.47 -9.59
CA PRO A 137 23.86 -22.62 -10.30
C PRO A 137 22.81 -23.40 -11.12
N GLU A 138 23.16 -24.59 -11.63
CA GLU A 138 22.24 -25.47 -12.36
C GLU A 138 21.06 -25.92 -11.51
N VAL A 139 21.29 -26.32 -10.25
CA VAL A 139 20.21 -26.65 -9.31
C VAL A 139 19.27 -25.46 -9.11
N LEU A 140 19.83 -24.25 -8.99
CA LEU A 140 19.06 -23.03 -8.80
C LEU A 140 18.23 -22.69 -10.04
N ASP A 141 18.76 -22.92 -11.24
CA ASP A 141 18.04 -22.76 -12.51
C ASP A 141 16.91 -23.77 -12.67
N ASN A 142 17.12 -25.02 -12.26
CA ASN A 142 16.09 -26.07 -12.25
C ASN A 142 14.97 -25.70 -11.27
N ALA A 143 15.33 -25.26 -10.05
CA ALA A 143 14.36 -24.76 -9.08
C ALA A 143 13.55 -23.57 -9.62
N CYS A 144 14.20 -22.58 -10.24
CA CYS A 144 13.52 -21.43 -10.82
C CYS A 144 12.64 -21.79 -12.03
N SER A 145 13.04 -22.78 -12.83
CA SER A 145 12.23 -23.33 -13.92
C SER A 145 10.96 -24.00 -13.38
N LEU A 146 11.09 -24.87 -12.38
CA LEU A 146 9.94 -25.52 -11.70
C LEU A 146 8.98 -24.49 -11.08
N ILE A 147 9.52 -23.44 -10.43
CA ILE A 147 8.72 -22.34 -9.89
C ILE A 147 7.91 -21.65 -10.99
N SER A 148 8.50 -21.43 -12.17
CA SER A 148 7.86 -20.76 -13.29
C SER A 148 6.73 -21.62 -13.90
N THR A 149 6.89 -22.93 -13.92
CA THR A 149 5.84 -23.88 -14.33
C THR A 149 4.71 -23.93 -13.31
N HIS A 150 5.03 -23.87 -12.03
CA HIS A 150 4.05 -24.07 -10.96
C HIS A 150 3.24 -22.80 -10.66
N TYR A 151 3.79 -21.60 -10.80
CA TYR A 151 3.13 -20.36 -10.36
C TYR A 151 2.98 -19.32 -11.47
N GLY A 152 1.93 -18.51 -11.39
CA GLY A 152 1.76 -17.35 -12.27
C GLY A 152 2.91 -16.34 -12.13
N GLU A 153 3.16 -15.56 -13.19
CA GLU A 153 4.36 -14.74 -13.38
C GLU A 153 4.77 -13.89 -12.17
N THR A 154 3.81 -13.22 -11.52
CA THR A 154 4.09 -12.35 -10.37
C THR A 154 4.56 -13.13 -9.15
N THR A 155 3.96 -14.28 -8.89
CA THR A 155 4.33 -15.15 -7.77
C THR A 155 5.67 -15.84 -8.05
N ALA A 156 5.86 -16.32 -9.28
CA ALA A 156 7.13 -16.91 -9.72
C ALA A 156 8.28 -15.91 -9.60
N TYR A 157 8.12 -14.68 -10.10
CA TYR A 157 9.11 -13.61 -10.00
C TYR A 157 9.52 -13.31 -8.54
N ASN A 158 8.57 -13.32 -7.60
CA ASN A 158 8.88 -13.13 -6.18
C ASN A 158 9.61 -14.33 -5.58
N LEU A 159 9.25 -15.56 -5.96
CA LEU A 159 9.95 -16.76 -5.52
C LEU A 159 11.38 -16.82 -6.10
N HIS A 160 11.61 -16.40 -7.35
CA HIS A 160 12.96 -16.27 -7.93
C HIS A 160 13.84 -15.33 -7.12
N LYS A 161 13.29 -14.22 -6.61
CA LYS A 161 14.01 -13.33 -5.67
C LYS A 161 14.44 -14.06 -4.40
N HIS A 162 13.57 -14.91 -3.86
CA HIS A 162 13.88 -15.68 -2.66
C HIS A 162 14.91 -16.79 -2.92
N VAL A 163 14.94 -17.40 -4.12
CA VAL A 163 16.01 -18.32 -4.54
C VAL A 163 17.35 -17.58 -4.59
N ALA A 164 17.39 -16.40 -5.20
CA ALA A 164 18.59 -15.55 -5.21
C ALA A 164 19.00 -15.09 -3.80
N GLU A 165 18.03 -14.74 -2.95
CA GLU A 165 18.26 -14.40 -1.53
C GLU A 165 18.87 -15.58 -0.76
N PHE A 166 18.36 -16.80 -0.97
CA PHE A 166 18.91 -18.01 -0.36
C PHE A 166 20.34 -18.30 -0.84
N SER A 167 20.60 -18.18 -2.14
CA SER A 167 21.96 -18.30 -2.70
C SER A 167 22.92 -17.28 -2.08
N ALA A 168 22.51 -16.01 -1.94
CA ALA A 168 23.33 -15.00 -1.31
C ALA A 168 23.60 -15.30 0.18
N HIS A 169 22.65 -15.90 0.89
CA HIS A 169 22.87 -16.40 2.24
C HIS A 169 23.86 -17.57 2.28
N CYS A 170 23.81 -18.48 1.31
CA CYS A 170 24.79 -19.56 1.20
C CYS A 170 26.19 -19.02 0.96
N ASP A 171 26.35 -18.03 0.07
CA ASP A 171 27.62 -17.37 -0.22
C ASP A 171 28.16 -16.62 1.02
N ALA A 172 27.33 -15.80 1.66
CA ALA A 172 27.73 -14.96 2.80
C ALA A 172 28.16 -15.77 4.03
N ASN A 173 27.63 -16.98 4.19
CA ASN A 173 28.00 -17.89 5.28
C ASN A 173 28.94 -19.02 4.81
N GLY A 174 29.37 -19.00 3.55
CA GLY A 174 30.23 -20.01 2.97
C GLY A 174 29.70 -21.43 3.17
N LEU A 175 28.44 -21.70 2.84
CA LEU A 175 27.80 -23.01 3.02
C LEU A 175 28.07 -23.96 1.85
N CYS A 176 28.32 -23.41 0.66
CA CYS A 176 28.56 -24.18 -0.56
C CYS A 176 30.05 -24.18 -0.93
N ARG A 177 30.47 -25.19 -1.68
CA ARG A 177 31.82 -25.26 -2.26
C ARG A 177 32.05 -24.20 -3.33
N ALA A 178 31.01 -23.91 -4.11
CA ALA A 178 31.06 -22.90 -5.17
C ALA A 178 30.48 -21.58 -4.66
N LEU A 179 31.06 -20.47 -5.12
CA LEU A 179 30.47 -19.15 -5.01
C LEU A 179 29.36 -19.02 -6.05
N LEU A 180 28.12 -18.81 -5.60
CA LEU A 180 26.94 -18.90 -6.46
C LEU A 180 26.63 -17.58 -7.18
N GLN A 181 26.69 -16.43 -6.46
CA GLN A 181 26.33 -15.09 -6.96
C GLN A 181 25.12 -15.10 -7.89
N TYR A 182 24.08 -15.82 -7.48
CA TYR A 182 23.07 -16.29 -8.41
C TYR A 182 22.05 -15.22 -8.78
N LYS A 183 21.74 -15.14 -10.08
CA LYS A 183 20.61 -14.41 -10.61
C LYS A 183 20.00 -15.20 -11.77
N PHE A 184 18.72 -15.54 -11.65
CA PHE A 184 18.02 -16.32 -12.68
C PHE A 184 17.95 -15.55 -14.01
N ALA A 185 18.49 -16.13 -15.08
CA ALA A 185 18.60 -15.48 -16.38
C ALA A 185 17.23 -15.19 -17.04
N LYS A 186 16.25 -16.09 -16.86
CA LYS A 186 14.89 -15.94 -17.42
C LYS A 186 13.98 -15.08 -16.54
N MET A 187 14.51 -14.47 -15.48
CA MET A 187 13.74 -13.62 -14.59
C MET A 187 13.31 -12.33 -15.29
N LYS A 188 12.11 -12.33 -15.87
CA LYS A 188 11.48 -11.13 -16.42
C LYS A 188 10.60 -10.49 -15.36
N ARG A 189 10.72 -9.17 -15.23
CA ARG A 189 9.80 -8.40 -14.41
C ARG A 189 8.42 -8.44 -15.09
N PRO A 190 7.33 -8.83 -14.41
CA PRO A 190 6.01 -8.89 -15.02
C PRO A 190 5.61 -7.51 -15.55
N ALA A 191 5.01 -7.44 -16.74
CA ALA A 191 4.56 -6.19 -17.37
C ALA A 191 3.62 -5.41 -16.44
N ASN A 192 2.80 -6.12 -15.68
CA ASN A 192 1.86 -5.56 -14.71
C ASN A 192 2.51 -5.10 -13.39
N VAL A 193 3.83 -5.05 -13.22
CA VAL A 193 4.48 -4.72 -11.93
C VAL A 193 5.57 -3.64 -12.07
N GLY A 194 5.19 -2.43 -12.48
CA GLY A 194 6.05 -1.25 -12.51
C GLY A 194 5.34 -0.07 -13.18
N GLY A 195 5.96 1.12 -13.14
CA GLY A 195 5.62 2.23 -14.04
C GLY A 195 6.32 2.08 -15.39
N PHE A 196 5.85 2.78 -16.43
CA PHE A 196 6.30 2.68 -17.84
C PHE A 196 7.76 3.08 -18.14
N SER A 197 8.61 3.18 -17.12
CA SER A 197 9.98 3.69 -17.19
C SER A 197 10.98 2.94 -18.10
N GLN A 198 10.56 1.98 -18.93
CA GLN A 198 11.44 1.15 -19.75
C GLN A 198 11.08 1.03 -21.24
N ASN A 199 10.00 1.68 -21.72
CA ASN A 199 9.66 1.60 -23.15
C ASN A 199 10.56 2.54 -23.99
N ARG A 200 10.92 2.11 -25.21
CA ARG A 200 11.71 2.92 -26.15
C ARG A 200 10.86 4.07 -26.72
N LEU A 201 11.53 5.20 -26.99
CA LEU A 201 10.94 6.46 -27.48
C LEU A 201 10.13 6.36 -28.79
N ASP A 202 10.33 5.31 -29.57
CA ASP A 202 9.74 5.15 -30.91
C ASP A 202 8.54 4.19 -30.94
N ASP A 203 8.13 3.65 -29.79
CA ASP A 203 7.02 2.68 -29.72
C ASP A 203 5.67 3.40 -29.73
N SER A 204 4.80 3.02 -30.68
CA SER A 204 3.46 3.61 -30.85
C SER A 204 2.58 3.42 -29.59
N GLU A 205 2.87 2.38 -28.81
CA GLU A 205 2.21 2.08 -27.52
C GLU A 205 2.50 3.11 -26.41
N VAL A 206 3.48 4.02 -26.59
CA VAL A 206 3.82 5.07 -25.60
C VAL A 206 2.75 6.17 -25.53
N LEU A 207 1.96 6.35 -26.59
CA LEU A 207 0.94 7.41 -26.69
C LEU A 207 -0.31 7.11 -25.85
N GLU A 208 -0.65 5.83 -25.69
CA GLU A 208 -1.83 5.43 -24.91
C GLU A 208 -1.44 5.12 -23.46
N THR A 209 -1.95 5.91 -22.52
CA THR A 209 -1.83 5.61 -21.07
C THR A 209 -2.84 4.52 -20.68
N LYS A 210 -2.93 3.44 -21.47
CA LYS A 210 -3.79 2.29 -21.16
C LYS A 210 -3.03 1.36 -20.21
N SER A 211 -2.85 1.81 -18.98
CA SER A 211 -2.51 0.90 -17.89
C SER A 211 -3.78 0.31 -17.33
N SER A 212 -3.84 -1.01 -17.22
CA SER A 212 -4.92 -1.74 -16.52
C SER A 212 -5.08 -1.33 -15.05
N LYS A 213 -4.16 -0.51 -14.53
CA LYS A 213 -4.15 -0.02 -13.14
C LYS A 213 -4.71 1.39 -12.98
N LEU A 214 -5.06 2.07 -14.07
CA LEU A 214 -5.72 3.37 -14.02
C LEU A 214 -7.23 3.17 -13.97
N ILE A 215 -7.89 4.06 -13.24
CA ILE A 215 -9.35 4.07 -13.12
C ILE A 215 -9.92 4.96 -14.19
N ASP A 216 -10.85 4.42 -14.97
CA ASP A 216 -11.57 5.18 -15.99
C ASP A 216 -12.37 6.34 -15.38
N PRO A 217 -12.36 7.55 -15.98
CA PRO A 217 -13.17 8.68 -15.53
C PRO A 217 -14.66 8.37 -15.28
N ALA A 218 -15.26 7.45 -16.05
CA ALA A 218 -16.63 6.99 -15.86
C ALA A 218 -16.85 6.36 -14.48
N VAL A 219 -15.86 5.66 -13.93
CA VAL A 219 -15.92 5.06 -12.59
C VAL A 219 -16.00 6.15 -11.52
N PHE A 220 -15.22 7.24 -11.65
CA PHE A 220 -15.31 8.38 -10.72
C PHE A 220 -16.70 9.01 -10.74
N LYS A 221 -17.30 9.16 -11.93
CA LYS A 221 -18.67 9.68 -12.08
C LYS A 221 -19.69 8.76 -11.42
N VAL A 222 -19.53 7.45 -11.54
CA VAL A 222 -20.38 6.47 -10.83
C VAL A 222 -20.21 6.58 -9.31
N ILE A 223 -18.97 6.65 -8.79
CA ILE A 223 -18.73 6.82 -7.35
C ILE A 223 -19.42 8.08 -6.82
N GLY A 224 -19.30 9.20 -7.54
CA GLY A 224 -20.01 10.44 -7.19
C GLY A 224 -21.53 10.27 -7.17
N LYS A 225 -22.11 9.60 -8.17
CA LYS A 225 -23.55 9.29 -8.19
C LYS A 225 -23.97 8.37 -7.04
N LEU A 226 -23.17 7.35 -6.71
CA LEU A 226 -23.44 6.45 -5.59
C LEU A 226 -23.41 7.21 -4.26
N TYR A 227 -22.41 8.09 -4.08
CA TYR A 227 -22.31 8.96 -2.91
C TYR A 227 -23.55 9.86 -2.75
N LEU A 228 -24.12 10.38 -3.84
CA LEU A 228 -25.29 11.25 -3.79
C LEU A 228 -26.62 10.48 -3.61
N LYS A 229 -26.77 9.31 -4.25
CA LYS A 229 -28.08 8.65 -4.40
C LYS A 229 -28.30 7.45 -3.48
N VAL A 230 -27.25 6.79 -3.00
CA VAL A 230 -27.41 5.64 -2.11
C VAL A 230 -27.83 6.12 -0.71
N PRO A 231 -28.94 5.62 -0.14
CA PRO A 231 -29.43 6.05 1.18
C PRO A 231 -28.38 5.92 2.29
N LYS A 232 -28.42 6.82 3.28
CA LYS A 232 -27.47 6.85 4.41
C LYS A 232 -27.54 5.58 5.28
N ASP A 233 -28.71 4.98 5.40
CA ASP A 233 -28.98 3.74 6.15
C ASP A 233 -28.65 2.46 5.37
N HIS A 234 -28.23 2.59 4.11
CA HIS A 234 -27.92 1.44 3.28
C HIS A 234 -26.71 0.65 3.80
N LYS A 235 -26.79 -0.69 3.80
CA LYS A 235 -25.75 -1.60 4.34
C LYS A 235 -24.32 -1.42 3.77
N TYR A 236 -24.21 -0.83 2.58
CA TYR A 236 -22.93 -0.56 1.91
C TYR A 236 -22.49 0.90 1.97
N ARG A 237 -23.24 1.78 2.66
CA ARG A 237 -22.96 3.22 2.73
C ARG A 237 -21.55 3.52 3.24
N ILE A 238 -21.12 2.86 4.31
CA ILE A 238 -19.77 3.00 4.87
C ILE A 238 -18.66 2.73 3.84
N PHE A 239 -18.86 1.77 2.93
CA PHE A 239 -17.86 1.45 1.90
C PHE A 239 -17.93 2.41 0.71
N ILE A 240 -19.08 3.00 0.42
CA ILE A 240 -19.21 4.08 -0.56
C ILE A 240 -18.47 5.33 -0.05
N LEU A 241 -18.65 5.70 1.22
CA LEU A 241 -17.89 6.80 1.84
C LEU A 241 -16.38 6.52 1.82
N MET A 242 -15.97 5.28 2.09
CA MET A 242 -14.57 4.87 1.94
C MET A 242 -14.06 4.99 0.50
N LEU A 243 -14.84 4.59 -0.50
CA LEU A 243 -14.50 4.77 -1.92
C LEU A 243 -14.33 6.24 -2.27
N THR A 244 -15.23 7.11 -1.79
CA THR A 244 -15.14 8.55 -1.99
C THR A 244 -13.82 9.10 -1.43
N LEU A 245 -13.44 8.72 -0.20
CA LEU A 245 -12.14 9.12 0.36
C LEU A 245 -10.95 8.60 -0.46
N LEU A 246 -10.99 7.34 -0.92
CA LEU A 246 -9.94 6.77 -1.77
C LEU A 246 -9.81 7.54 -3.09
N ALA A 247 -10.95 7.91 -3.70
CA ALA A 247 -10.99 8.70 -4.93
C ALA A 247 -10.44 10.11 -4.75
N CYS A 248 -10.78 10.78 -3.64
CA CYS A 248 -10.34 12.15 -3.35
C CYS A 248 -8.86 12.23 -2.92
N THR A 249 -8.33 11.20 -2.24
CA THR A 249 -7.02 11.30 -1.56
C THR A 249 -5.91 10.41 -2.14
N GLY A 250 -6.28 9.39 -2.94
CA GLY A 250 -5.35 8.38 -3.46
C GLY A 250 -4.57 7.63 -2.37
N ARG A 251 -5.06 7.63 -1.12
CA ARG A 251 -4.43 6.92 0.00
C ARG A 251 -4.52 5.40 -0.17
N ARG A 252 -3.66 4.66 0.54
CA ARG A 252 -3.83 3.21 0.65
C ARG A 252 -5.08 2.90 1.46
N PHE A 253 -5.74 1.79 1.17
CA PHE A 253 -6.88 1.31 1.97
C PHE A 253 -6.57 1.28 3.47
N SER A 254 -5.39 0.80 3.86
CA SER A 254 -4.98 0.70 5.27
C SER A 254 -4.77 2.06 5.93
N GLU A 255 -4.42 3.10 5.17
CA GLU A 255 -4.28 4.46 5.69
C GLU A 255 -5.66 5.08 5.92
N VAL A 256 -6.63 4.81 5.02
CA VAL A 256 -8.02 5.29 5.13
C VAL A 256 -8.79 4.54 6.23
N SER A 257 -8.71 3.21 6.27
CA SER A 257 -9.48 2.39 7.22
C SER A 257 -9.01 2.52 8.67
N LEU A 258 -7.83 3.10 8.90
CA LEU A 258 -7.27 3.38 10.21
C LEU A 258 -7.27 4.88 10.54
N LEU A 259 -8.01 5.71 9.80
CA LEU A 259 -8.12 7.12 10.15
C LEU A 259 -8.70 7.27 11.56
N PRO A 260 -8.07 8.07 12.44
CA PRO A 260 -8.60 8.36 13.75
C PRO A 260 -9.90 9.16 13.62
N ASN A 261 -10.78 9.00 14.61
CA ASN A 261 -11.97 9.80 14.77
C ASN A 261 -11.58 11.27 14.96
N GLN A 262 -11.83 12.08 13.94
CA GLN A 262 -11.35 13.46 13.85
C GLN A 262 -12.28 14.28 12.96
N GLU A 263 -12.18 15.59 13.11
CA GLU A 263 -12.73 16.55 12.18
C GLU A 263 -11.66 17.06 11.21
N LEU A 264 -12.11 17.67 10.12
CA LEU A 264 -11.20 18.31 9.19
C LEU A 264 -10.57 19.53 9.86
N SER A 265 -9.23 19.58 9.88
CA SER A 265 -8.47 20.68 10.48
C SER A 265 -7.96 21.63 9.40
N MET A 266 -7.76 22.89 9.77
CA MET A 266 -7.12 23.92 8.93
C MET A 266 -5.80 24.33 9.57
N ASP A 267 -4.80 24.66 8.76
CA ASP A 267 -3.59 25.32 9.25
C ASP A 267 -3.73 26.86 9.23
N GLU A 268 -2.69 27.56 9.69
CA GLU A 268 -2.64 29.03 9.72
C GLU A 268 -2.79 29.65 8.32
N GLY A 269 -2.42 28.92 7.26
CA GLY A 269 -2.56 29.34 5.87
C GLY A 269 -3.89 28.96 5.22
N GLY A 270 -4.87 28.47 5.99
CA GLY A 270 -6.19 28.08 5.48
C GLY A 270 -6.20 26.76 4.69
N SER A 271 -5.12 25.97 4.73
CA SER A 271 -5.03 24.69 4.03
C SER A 271 -5.64 23.57 4.88
N ALA A 272 -6.59 22.85 4.30
CA ALA A 272 -7.30 21.76 4.95
C ALA A 272 -6.43 20.49 5.04
N TYR A 273 -6.43 19.81 6.18
CA TYR A 273 -5.72 18.55 6.36
C TYR A 273 -6.43 17.54 7.27
N LEU A 274 -6.08 16.27 7.08
CA LEU A 274 -6.43 15.14 7.95
C LEU A 274 -5.17 14.57 8.60
N GLU A 275 -5.27 14.07 9.82
CA GLU A 275 -4.22 13.29 10.45
C GLU A 275 -4.37 11.80 10.13
N TYR A 276 -3.28 11.14 9.74
CA TYR A 276 -3.31 9.71 9.42
C TYR A 276 -2.05 8.98 9.91
N PHE A 277 -2.17 7.66 10.00
CA PHE A 277 -1.07 6.76 10.30
C PHE A 277 -0.47 6.21 8.99
N PRO A 278 0.81 6.51 8.67
CA PRO A 278 1.42 6.10 7.39
C PRO A 278 1.74 4.61 7.27
N ARG A 279 1.55 3.79 8.33
CA ARG A 279 1.78 2.34 8.29
C ARG A 279 0.51 1.55 8.60
N LYS A 280 0.46 0.32 8.06
CA LYS A 280 -0.72 -0.57 8.06
C LYS A 280 -1.19 -1.05 9.45
N ALA A 281 -0.37 -0.88 10.49
CA ALA A 281 -0.62 -1.05 11.93
C ALA A 281 0.74 -0.96 12.64
N SER A 282 0.84 -0.22 13.74
CA SER A 282 2.00 -0.30 14.64
C SER A 282 1.71 -1.37 15.69
N ARG A 283 1.95 -2.64 15.33
CA ARG A 283 1.91 -3.74 16.31
C ARG A 283 3.34 -3.99 16.82
N GLY A 284 3.62 -3.58 18.06
CA GLY A 284 4.93 -3.68 18.74
C GLY A 284 5.70 -2.35 18.79
N ASP A 285 6.99 -2.38 19.15
CA ASP A 285 7.87 -1.22 19.44
C ASP A 285 8.22 -0.33 18.23
N VAL A 286 7.39 -0.34 17.20
CA VAL A 286 7.67 0.34 15.92
C VAL A 286 7.00 1.71 15.91
N PHE A 287 7.80 2.72 16.27
CA PHE A 287 7.46 4.13 16.19
C PHE A 287 6.86 4.50 14.83
N THR A 288 5.62 5.01 14.82
CA THR A 288 4.93 5.44 13.61
C THR A 288 4.24 6.80 13.86
N PRO A 289 4.89 7.92 13.52
CA PRO A 289 4.36 9.24 13.82
C PRO A 289 3.11 9.53 12.99
N LYS A 290 2.12 10.18 13.60
CA LYS A 290 1.01 10.81 12.88
C LYS A 290 1.55 11.85 11.89
N ARG A 291 0.93 11.92 10.72
CA ARG A 291 1.26 12.90 9.68
C ARG A 291 0.01 13.63 9.23
N ARG A 292 0.20 14.87 8.81
CA ARG A 292 -0.82 15.67 8.15
C ARG A 292 -0.91 15.27 6.67
N LEU A 293 -2.12 15.02 6.21
CA LEU A 293 -2.49 14.83 4.82
C LEU A 293 -3.25 16.07 4.39
N TYR A 294 -2.55 16.96 3.71
CA TYR A 294 -3.17 18.13 3.09
C TYR A 294 -4.08 17.71 1.94
N LEU A 295 -5.22 18.40 1.82
CA LEU A 295 -6.25 18.12 0.83
C LEU A 295 -6.27 19.22 -0.24
N PRO A 296 -6.48 18.88 -1.52
CA PRO A 296 -6.81 19.86 -2.53
C PRO A 296 -8.09 20.63 -2.18
N SER A 297 -8.14 21.92 -2.51
CA SER A 297 -9.29 22.80 -2.27
C SER A 297 -10.60 22.22 -2.78
N GLU A 298 -10.58 21.61 -3.96
CA GLU A 298 -11.74 21.12 -4.70
C GLU A 298 -12.38 19.89 -4.06
N VAL A 299 -11.58 19.07 -3.37
CA VAL A 299 -12.10 17.88 -2.67
C VAL A 299 -12.47 18.18 -1.22
N THR A 300 -12.01 19.30 -0.67
CA THR A 300 -12.20 19.65 0.74
C THR A 300 -13.68 19.68 1.17
N PRO A 301 -14.61 20.30 0.41
CA PRO A 301 -16.04 20.28 0.77
C PRO A 301 -16.66 18.88 0.74
N ILE A 302 -16.16 18.00 -0.13
CA ILE A 302 -16.63 16.62 -0.26
C ILE A 302 -16.13 15.81 0.94
N VAL A 303 -14.83 15.88 1.22
CA VAL A 303 -14.18 15.16 2.31
C VAL A 303 -14.78 15.59 3.65
N SER A 304 -14.98 16.89 3.88
CA SER A 304 -15.62 17.41 5.10
C SER A 304 -16.99 16.76 5.35
N LYS A 305 -17.89 16.78 4.36
CA LYS A 305 -19.22 16.14 4.46
C LYS A 305 -19.14 14.63 4.69
N VAL A 306 -18.21 13.95 4.02
CA VAL A 306 -17.97 12.51 4.21
C VAL A 306 -17.52 12.20 5.64
N MET A 307 -16.65 13.04 6.23
CA MET A 307 -16.16 12.86 7.59
C MET A 307 -17.29 13.03 8.61
N THR A 308 -18.12 14.08 8.48
CA THR A 308 -19.30 14.27 9.34
C THR A 308 -20.25 13.08 9.26
N GLU A 309 -20.56 12.62 8.04
CA GLU A 309 -21.45 11.46 7.86
C GLU A 309 -20.84 10.18 8.43
N LEU A 310 -19.52 9.97 8.30
CA LEU A 310 -18.84 8.83 8.90
C LEU A 310 -18.98 8.83 10.42
N VAL A 311 -18.82 9.97 11.08
CA VAL A 311 -18.99 10.11 12.53
C VAL A 311 -20.41 9.70 12.96
N GLU A 312 -21.43 10.16 12.21
CA GLU A 312 -22.85 9.83 12.42
C GLU A 312 -23.12 8.32 12.29
N ILE A 313 -22.80 7.71 11.13
CA ILE A 313 -23.18 6.31 10.85
C ILE A 313 -22.42 5.30 11.70
N THR A 314 -21.27 5.69 12.26
CA THR A 314 -20.43 4.83 13.10
C THR A 314 -20.64 5.06 14.59
N ALA A 315 -21.49 6.01 15.00
CA ALA A 315 -21.74 6.35 16.40
C ALA A 315 -22.18 5.14 17.25
N ALA A 316 -23.12 4.33 16.75
CA ALA A 316 -23.59 3.14 17.47
C ALA A 316 -22.46 2.11 17.66
N ALA A 317 -21.70 1.82 16.60
CA ALA A 317 -20.56 0.90 16.68
C ALA A 317 -19.42 1.45 17.56
N ARG A 318 -19.27 2.77 17.64
CA ARG A 318 -18.32 3.42 18.55
C ARG A 318 -18.70 3.22 20.00
N SER A 319 -19.98 3.45 20.34
CA SER A 319 -20.48 3.21 21.68
C SER A 319 -20.32 1.74 22.09
N THR A 320 -20.55 0.80 21.17
CA THR A 320 -20.26 -0.62 21.39
C THR A 320 -18.77 -0.85 21.67
N ALA A 321 -17.86 -0.25 20.89
CA ALA A 321 -16.42 -0.38 21.09
C ALA A 321 -15.94 0.20 22.43
N GLU A 322 -16.50 1.34 22.86
CA GLU A 322 -16.24 1.96 24.16
C GLU A 322 -16.66 1.05 25.32
N GLU A 323 -17.85 0.46 25.24
CA GLU A 323 -18.33 -0.46 26.26
C GLU A 323 -17.49 -1.73 26.29
N MET A 324 -17.12 -2.27 25.12
CA MET A 324 -16.29 -3.48 25.02
C MET A 324 -14.94 -3.32 25.73
N GLU A 325 -14.30 -2.16 25.58
CA GLU A 325 -13.04 -1.82 26.25
C GLU A 325 -13.24 -1.69 27.76
N LYS A 326 -14.33 -1.04 28.19
CA LYS A 326 -14.66 -0.84 29.61
C LYS A 326 -14.90 -2.15 30.35
N VAL A 327 -15.65 -3.09 29.75
CA VAL A 327 -16.02 -4.36 30.40
C VAL A 327 -15.07 -5.52 30.09
N GLY A 328 -14.14 -5.35 29.13
CA GLY A 328 -13.25 -6.42 28.68
C GLY A 328 -13.98 -7.56 27.95
N GLY A 329 -15.13 -7.27 27.32
CA GLY A 329 -16.06 -8.26 26.76
C GLY A 329 -16.98 -7.67 25.69
N PRO A 330 -17.99 -8.41 25.18
CA PRO A 330 -19.01 -7.85 24.29
C PRO A 330 -19.89 -6.81 25.01
N ASP A 331 -20.52 -5.90 24.26
CA ASP A 331 -21.51 -4.95 24.79
C ASP A 331 -22.83 -5.67 25.10
N LEU A 332 -23.12 -5.87 26.38
CA LEU A 332 -24.31 -6.60 26.85
C LEU A 332 -25.39 -5.67 27.44
N ARG A 333 -25.26 -4.34 27.27
CA ARG A 333 -26.20 -3.36 27.85
C ARG A 333 -27.65 -3.60 27.44
N PHE A 334 -27.86 -4.10 26.23
CA PHE A 334 -29.19 -4.46 25.71
C PHE A 334 -29.86 -5.65 26.43
N LEU A 335 -29.12 -6.38 27.27
CA LEU A 335 -29.64 -7.51 28.06
C LEU A 335 -29.85 -7.18 29.55
N GLU A 336 -29.35 -6.06 30.06
CA GLU A 336 -29.29 -5.75 31.51
C GLU A 336 -30.68 -5.68 32.18
N ASN A 337 -31.70 -5.25 31.46
CA ASN A 337 -33.05 -5.05 31.99
C ASN A 337 -33.96 -6.30 31.87
N ILE A 338 -33.40 -7.47 31.57
CA ILE A 338 -34.15 -8.71 31.37
C ILE A 338 -34.08 -9.57 32.65
N PRO A 339 -35.22 -9.97 33.24
CA PRO A 339 -35.23 -10.88 34.39
C PRO A 339 -34.54 -12.23 34.07
N GLU A 340 -33.79 -12.78 35.02
CA GLU A 340 -32.99 -14.00 34.81
C GLU A 340 -33.83 -15.24 34.49
N ASP A 341 -35.05 -15.29 35.03
CA ASP A 341 -36.03 -16.36 34.90
C ASP A 341 -36.92 -16.22 33.66
N LYS A 342 -36.82 -15.12 32.92
CA LYS A 342 -37.65 -14.88 31.74
C LYS A 342 -37.32 -15.87 30.62
N LYS A 343 -38.34 -16.61 30.17
CA LYS A 343 -38.23 -17.45 28.97
C LYS A 343 -38.15 -16.58 27.71
N LEU A 344 -37.05 -16.69 26.98
CA LEU A 344 -36.80 -15.93 25.75
C LEU A 344 -37.02 -16.84 24.54
N TYR A 345 -38.08 -16.55 23.79
CA TYR A 345 -38.44 -17.26 22.57
C TYR A 345 -37.82 -16.59 21.34
N GLY A 346 -37.96 -17.22 20.17
CA GLY A 346 -37.41 -16.69 18.92
C GLY A 346 -37.87 -15.27 18.58
N ALA A 347 -39.09 -14.88 18.96
CA ALA A 347 -39.57 -13.50 18.79
C ALA A 347 -38.78 -12.50 19.65
N ASN A 348 -38.49 -12.84 20.91
CA ASN A 348 -37.69 -12.01 21.81
C ASN A 348 -36.25 -11.88 21.30
N CYS A 349 -35.67 -12.97 20.79
CA CYS A 349 -34.36 -12.91 20.14
C CYS A 349 -34.39 -11.93 18.95
N ALA A 350 -35.42 -11.99 18.09
CA ALA A 350 -35.53 -11.10 16.93
C ALA A 350 -35.68 -9.62 17.34
N GLU A 351 -36.47 -9.32 18.37
CA GLU A 351 -36.61 -7.97 18.95
C GLU A 351 -35.26 -7.42 19.43
N MET A 352 -34.42 -8.28 20.00
CA MET A 352 -33.05 -7.95 20.43
C MET A 352 -32.03 -8.00 19.29
N GLY A 353 -32.44 -8.13 18.02
CA GLY A 353 -31.51 -8.22 16.88
C GLY A 353 -30.69 -9.52 16.81
N ILE A 354 -31.09 -10.57 17.53
CA ILE A 354 -30.51 -11.91 17.48
C ILE A 354 -31.38 -12.80 16.58
N SER A 355 -30.75 -13.48 15.60
CA SER A 355 -31.49 -14.34 14.68
C SER A 355 -32.25 -15.46 15.44
N PRO A 356 -33.56 -15.67 15.20
CA PRO A 356 -34.32 -16.78 15.81
C PRO A 356 -33.73 -18.17 15.50
N SER A 357 -32.93 -18.26 14.44
CA SER A 357 -32.21 -19.49 14.06
C SER A 357 -31.26 -20.01 15.14
N VAL A 358 -30.92 -19.21 16.16
CA VAL A 358 -30.10 -19.68 17.29
C VAL A 358 -30.77 -20.78 18.12
N LEU A 359 -32.11 -20.88 18.08
CA LEU A 359 -32.92 -21.85 18.85
C LEU A 359 -33.34 -23.10 18.06
N ILE A 360 -33.06 -23.17 16.75
CA ILE A 360 -33.38 -24.35 15.92
C ILE A 360 -32.39 -25.48 16.20
N ILE A 361 -32.65 -26.70 15.69
CA ILE A 361 -31.80 -27.89 15.92
C ILE A 361 -30.32 -27.65 15.58
N SER A 362 -30.04 -26.96 14.46
CA SER A 362 -28.69 -26.59 14.05
C SER A 362 -28.16 -25.31 14.71
N GLY A 363 -29.00 -24.62 15.48
CA GLY A 363 -28.71 -23.37 16.18
C GLY A 363 -27.65 -23.55 17.26
N TRP A 364 -26.86 -22.50 17.49
CA TRP A 364 -25.73 -22.58 18.41
C TRP A 364 -26.16 -22.86 19.85
N LEU A 365 -27.20 -22.18 20.36
CA LEU A 365 -27.69 -22.38 21.73
C LEU A 365 -28.17 -23.81 21.96
N ARG A 366 -28.91 -24.36 20.99
CA ARG A 366 -29.43 -25.72 21.07
C ARG A 366 -28.32 -26.77 21.03
N ARG A 367 -27.28 -26.57 20.22
CA ARG A 367 -26.10 -27.46 20.18
C ARG A 367 -25.25 -27.43 21.46
N HIS A 368 -25.34 -26.37 22.25
CA HIS A 368 -24.61 -26.21 23.50
C HIS A 368 -25.49 -26.45 24.74
N ASN A 369 -26.67 -27.05 24.57
CA ASN A 369 -27.62 -27.33 25.66
C ASN A 369 -28.10 -26.09 26.44
N LEU A 370 -28.19 -24.94 25.77
CA LEU A 370 -28.65 -23.65 26.31
C LEU A 370 -30.05 -23.24 25.79
N ALA A 371 -30.79 -24.21 25.24
CA ALA A 371 -32.16 -24.00 24.77
C ALA A 371 -33.02 -25.22 25.14
N TRP A 372 -34.19 -24.96 25.73
CA TRP A 372 -35.07 -25.99 26.28
C TRP A 372 -36.43 -25.99 25.59
N PRO A 373 -37.06 -27.15 25.38
CA PRO A 373 -38.41 -27.22 24.85
C PRO A 373 -39.42 -26.73 25.89
N ASP A 374 -40.42 -25.96 25.46
CA ASP A 374 -41.57 -25.59 26.27
C ASP A 374 -42.78 -26.43 25.86
N GLN A 375 -43.28 -27.24 26.79
CA GLN A 375 -44.45 -28.11 26.57
C GLN A 375 -45.76 -27.32 26.55
N ASN A 376 -45.77 -26.12 27.15
CA ASN A 376 -46.97 -25.29 27.31
C ASN A 376 -47.05 -24.14 26.31
N ALA A 377 -46.03 -23.96 25.47
CA ALA A 377 -46.00 -22.88 24.48
C ALA A 377 -46.98 -23.12 23.33
N LEU A 378 -47.91 -22.18 23.16
CA LEU A 378 -48.87 -22.15 22.04
C LEU A 378 -48.30 -21.34 20.87
N THR A 379 -48.72 -21.67 19.65
CA THR A 379 -48.43 -20.84 18.48
C THR A 379 -49.21 -19.52 18.53
N LYS A 380 -48.86 -18.55 17.67
CA LYS A 380 -49.64 -17.29 17.52
C LYS A 380 -51.13 -17.51 17.23
N ALA A 381 -51.51 -18.68 16.70
CA ALA A 381 -52.89 -19.07 16.42
C ALA A 381 -53.57 -19.84 17.58
N GLY A 382 -52.94 -19.91 18.77
CA GLY A 382 -53.49 -20.58 19.94
C GLY A 382 -53.44 -22.11 19.90
N SER A 383 -52.88 -22.72 18.84
CA SER A 383 -52.78 -24.17 18.69
C SER A 383 -51.45 -24.73 19.19
N ARG A 384 -51.47 -25.99 19.65
CA ARG A 384 -50.26 -26.73 20.03
C ARG A 384 -49.41 -27.04 18.79
N PRO A 385 -48.13 -26.64 18.74
CA PRO A 385 -47.28 -26.87 17.58
C PRO A 385 -46.89 -28.35 17.44
N ARG A 386 -46.77 -28.83 16.19
CA ARG A 386 -46.32 -30.20 15.86
C ARG A 386 -44.88 -30.49 16.34
N HIS A 387 -44.07 -29.46 16.51
CA HIS A 387 -42.74 -29.52 17.10
C HIS A 387 -42.66 -28.56 18.29
N LEU A 388 -42.11 -29.02 19.42
CA LEU A 388 -41.97 -28.21 20.63
C LEU A 388 -41.18 -26.92 20.34
N ILE A 389 -41.74 -25.78 20.74
CA ILE A 389 -41.07 -24.48 20.67
C ILE A 389 -39.97 -24.48 21.72
N HIS A 390 -38.79 -23.99 21.35
CA HIS A 390 -37.65 -23.88 22.26
C HIS A 390 -37.50 -22.44 22.74
N TYR A 391 -37.07 -22.28 23.99
CA TYR A 391 -36.71 -21.01 24.59
C TYR A 391 -35.29 -21.08 25.16
N THR A 392 -34.70 -19.93 25.40
CA THR A 392 -33.44 -19.77 26.13
C THR A 392 -33.64 -18.82 27.31
N ASN A 393 -32.62 -18.65 28.14
CA ASN A 393 -32.58 -17.69 29.23
C ASN A 393 -31.53 -16.60 28.93
N ILE A 394 -31.42 -15.61 29.82
CA ILE A 394 -30.44 -14.53 29.65
C ILE A 394 -29.00 -15.04 29.63
N GLU A 395 -28.67 -16.05 30.44
CA GLU A 395 -27.32 -16.61 30.53
C GLU A 395 -26.90 -17.28 29.20
N GLY A 396 -27.83 -17.98 28.55
CA GLY A 396 -27.64 -18.54 27.22
C GLY A 396 -27.31 -17.47 26.19
N LEU A 397 -28.06 -16.35 26.20
CA LEU A 397 -27.78 -15.22 25.30
C LEU A 397 -26.44 -14.55 25.59
N LYS A 398 -26.06 -14.36 26.87
CA LYS A 398 -24.74 -13.83 27.24
C LYS A 398 -23.61 -14.72 26.68
N LYS A 399 -23.72 -16.05 26.85
CA LYS A 399 -22.76 -17.02 26.28
C LYS A 399 -22.72 -16.97 24.75
N TYR A 400 -23.87 -16.79 24.10
CA TYR A 400 -23.94 -16.63 22.64
C TYR A 400 -23.23 -15.36 22.17
N CYS A 401 -23.40 -14.24 22.89
CA CYS A 401 -22.78 -12.97 22.55
C CYS A 401 -21.24 -13.02 22.68
N VAL A 402 -20.73 -13.77 23.67
CA VAL A 402 -19.28 -13.94 23.89
C VAL A 402 -18.60 -14.79 22.82
N ARG A 403 -19.34 -15.68 22.13
CA ARG A 403 -18.79 -16.66 21.17
C ARG A 403 -17.80 -16.07 20.15
N ASP A 404 -18.15 -14.93 19.56
CA ASP A 404 -17.36 -14.29 18.50
C ASP A 404 -16.46 -13.16 19.01
N PHE A 405 -16.51 -12.87 20.31
CA PHE A 405 -15.62 -11.91 20.94
C PHE A 405 -14.20 -12.49 21.02
N SER A 406 -13.22 -11.60 20.95
CA SER A 406 -11.79 -11.94 21.12
C SER A 406 -11.02 -10.73 21.59
N GLU A 407 -9.89 -10.95 22.27
CA GLU A 407 -9.02 -9.87 22.77
C GLU A 407 -8.56 -8.89 21.69
N VAL A 408 -8.53 -9.32 20.42
CA VAL A 408 -8.17 -8.45 19.28
C VAL A 408 -9.11 -7.26 19.15
N HIS A 409 -10.35 -7.36 19.61
CA HIS A 409 -11.32 -6.26 19.55
C HIS A 409 -11.03 -5.13 20.55
N ILE A 410 -10.37 -5.45 21.66
CA ILE A 410 -10.00 -4.51 22.72
C ILE A 410 -8.49 -4.21 22.75
N SER A 411 -7.71 -4.86 21.88
CA SER A 411 -6.28 -4.61 21.78
C SER A 411 -5.96 -3.27 21.13
N VAL A 412 -4.86 -2.65 21.57
CA VAL A 412 -4.29 -1.44 20.94
C VAL A 412 -4.05 -1.68 19.45
N ILE A 413 -4.61 -0.80 18.62
CA ILE A 413 -4.48 -0.84 17.16
C ILE A 413 -3.23 -0.08 16.72
N HIS A 414 -2.98 1.06 17.34
CA HIS A 414 -1.85 1.93 17.01
C HIS A 414 -1.37 2.72 18.23
N THR A 415 -0.06 2.94 18.34
CA THR A 415 0.52 3.85 19.34
C THR A 415 1.23 5.00 18.62
N ASP A 416 0.93 6.24 18.99
CA ASP A 416 1.50 7.43 18.36
C ASP A 416 2.88 7.82 18.93
N GLN A 417 3.45 8.91 18.39
CA GLN A 417 4.78 9.39 18.78
C GLN A 417 4.88 9.90 20.22
N PHE A 418 3.75 10.20 20.87
CA PHE A 418 3.67 10.68 22.24
C PHE A 418 3.28 9.56 23.21
N GLY A 419 3.21 8.31 22.74
CA GLY A 419 2.80 7.16 23.54
C GLY A 419 1.29 7.03 23.70
N LYS A 420 0.48 7.82 22.98
CA LYS A 420 -0.97 7.68 23.03
C LYS A 420 -1.39 6.41 22.28
N GLU A 421 -2.10 5.55 22.98
CA GLU A 421 -2.69 4.33 22.42
C GLU A 421 -4.04 4.62 21.78
N TYR A 422 -4.28 3.99 20.64
CA TYR A 422 -5.51 4.08 19.85
C TYR A 422 -6.17 2.71 19.79
N TYR A 423 -7.42 2.67 20.22
CA TYR A 423 -8.28 1.51 20.28
C TYR A 423 -9.30 1.55 19.15
N LEU A 424 -10.18 0.54 19.11
CA LEU A 424 -11.21 0.46 18.07
C LEU A 424 -12.17 1.67 18.11
N LYS A 425 -12.54 2.15 19.31
CA LYS A 425 -13.38 3.34 19.51
C LYS A 425 -12.81 4.61 18.88
N ASP A 426 -11.47 4.69 18.76
CA ASP A 426 -10.77 5.87 18.29
C ASP A 426 -10.68 5.96 16.76
N LEU A 427 -11.28 5.02 16.02
CA LEU A 427 -11.24 4.96 14.56
C LEU A 427 -12.57 5.42 13.92
N LEU A 428 -12.47 5.95 12.69
CA LEU A 428 -13.66 6.32 11.89
C LEU A 428 -14.35 5.11 11.26
N PHE A 429 -13.58 4.14 10.74
CA PHE A 429 -14.13 3.03 9.95
C PHE A 429 -14.39 1.79 10.80
N ILE A 430 -15.40 1.91 11.66
CA ILE A 430 -15.87 0.84 12.53
C ILE A 430 -17.33 0.48 12.22
N ARG A 431 -17.69 -0.76 12.50
CA ARG A 431 -19.02 -1.32 12.20
C ARG A 431 -19.34 -2.50 13.11
N PRO A 432 -20.62 -2.89 13.24
CA PRO A 432 -20.99 -4.17 13.83
C PRO A 432 -20.34 -5.35 13.10
N LEU A 433 -19.99 -6.39 13.85
CA LEU A 433 -19.42 -7.62 13.32
C LEU A 433 -20.45 -8.35 12.44
N GLY A 434 -20.07 -8.66 11.21
CA GLY A 434 -20.91 -9.43 10.28
C GLY A 434 -20.94 -10.91 10.65
N LEU A 435 -22.14 -11.48 10.73
CA LEU A 435 -22.39 -12.89 10.96
C LEU A 435 -22.81 -13.59 9.65
N ALA A 436 -22.95 -14.91 9.70
CA ALA A 436 -23.45 -15.69 8.59
C ALA A 436 -24.84 -15.18 8.12
N ARG A 437 -25.12 -15.35 6.82
CA ARG A 437 -26.39 -14.98 6.18
C ARG A 437 -26.73 -13.48 6.22
N GLY A 438 -25.74 -12.61 6.44
CA GLY A 438 -25.92 -11.16 6.37
C GLY A 438 -26.50 -10.51 7.63
N SER A 439 -26.59 -11.24 8.73
CA SER A 439 -26.94 -10.69 10.04
C SER A 439 -25.73 -10.01 10.70
N TYR A 440 -25.97 -9.17 11.72
CA TYR A 440 -24.92 -8.44 12.43
C TYR A 440 -24.99 -8.69 13.94
N ALA A 441 -23.83 -8.93 14.55
CA ALA A 441 -23.65 -8.90 15.99
C ALA A 441 -23.43 -7.44 16.42
N HIS A 442 -24.51 -6.74 16.75
CA HIS A 442 -24.46 -5.33 17.17
C HIS A 442 -23.79 -5.14 18.55
N TRP A 443 -23.60 -6.22 19.32
CA TRP A 443 -22.85 -6.24 20.58
C TRP A 443 -21.32 -6.35 20.41
N ILE A 444 -20.82 -6.50 19.18
CA ILE A 444 -19.38 -6.52 18.88
C ILE A 444 -19.09 -5.54 17.74
N ALA A 445 -18.30 -4.52 18.05
CA ALA A 445 -17.73 -3.64 17.05
C ALA A 445 -16.47 -4.26 16.42
N THR A 446 -16.24 -3.98 15.14
CA THR A 446 -15.03 -4.39 14.42
C THR A 446 -14.60 -3.33 13.39
N SER A 447 -13.32 -3.35 13.02
CA SER A 447 -12.77 -2.43 12.01
C SER A 447 -12.97 -2.96 10.58
N CYS A 448 -13.23 -2.06 9.64
CA CYS A 448 -13.38 -2.40 8.22
C CYS A 448 -12.10 -3.04 7.67
N THR A 449 -12.20 -4.27 7.16
CA THR A 449 -11.06 -5.02 6.61
C THR A 449 -10.97 -4.92 5.08
N GLN A 450 -9.77 -5.13 4.53
CA GLN A 450 -9.58 -5.21 3.07
C GLN A 450 -10.48 -6.30 2.46
N SER A 451 -10.62 -7.45 3.11
CA SER A 451 -11.48 -8.54 2.65
C SER A 451 -12.95 -8.13 2.57
N MET A 452 -13.45 -7.40 3.57
CA MET A 452 -14.82 -6.87 3.55
C MET A 452 -15.01 -5.88 2.40
N PHE A 453 -14.04 -5.01 2.18
CA PHE A 453 -14.07 -4.06 1.07
C PHE A 453 -14.03 -4.75 -0.30
N SER A 454 -13.16 -5.76 -0.47
CA SER A 454 -13.12 -6.59 -1.68
C SER A 454 -14.43 -7.35 -1.91
N THR A 455 -15.09 -7.82 -0.85
CA THR A 455 -16.44 -8.41 -0.97
C THR A 455 -17.46 -7.37 -1.39
N PHE A 456 -17.42 -6.15 -0.83
CA PHE A 456 -18.27 -5.05 -1.24
C PHE A 456 -18.12 -4.69 -2.72
N LEU A 457 -16.88 -4.66 -3.25
CA LEU A 457 -16.63 -4.37 -4.66
C LEU A 457 -17.34 -5.33 -5.62
N ARG A 458 -17.64 -6.58 -5.20
CA ARG A 458 -18.44 -7.52 -6.01
C ARG A 458 -19.89 -7.08 -6.19
N TYR A 459 -20.41 -6.27 -5.27
CA TYR A 459 -21.77 -5.71 -5.32
C TYR A 459 -21.82 -4.31 -5.94
N PHE A 460 -20.66 -3.73 -6.27
CA PHE A 460 -20.60 -2.40 -6.88
C PHE A 460 -21.30 -2.31 -8.25
N PRO A 461 -21.25 -3.30 -9.17
CA PRO A 461 -21.98 -3.22 -10.45
C PRO A 461 -23.49 -3.08 -10.24
N VAL A 462 -24.05 -3.89 -9.33
CA VAL A 462 -25.48 -3.87 -8.99
C VAL A 462 -25.89 -2.52 -8.39
N LEU A 463 -25.03 -1.93 -7.54
CA LEU A 463 -25.28 -0.58 -7.02
C LEU A 463 -25.22 0.47 -8.14
N ALA A 464 -24.25 0.36 -9.05
CA ALA A 464 -24.08 1.27 -10.17
C ALA A 464 -25.28 1.22 -11.13
N GLU A 465 -25.83 0.04 -11.38
CA GLU A 465 -27.05 -0.13 -12.17
C GLU A 465 -28.25 0.55 -11.49
N ASN A 466 -28.49 0.20 -10.22
CA ASN A 466 -29.66 0.68 -9.47
C ASN A 466 -29.65 2.19 -9.21
N TYR A 467 -28.49 2.77 -8.92
CA TYR A 467 -28.39 4.16 -8.46
C TYR A 467 -27.71 5.09 -9.46
N ALA A 468 -26.80 4.59 -10.29
CA ALA A 468 -26.03 5.42 -11.22
C ALA A 468 -26.47 5.28 -12.70
N SER A 469 -27.37 4.33 -13.01
CA SER A 469 -27.79 3.97 -14.37
C SER A 469 -26.60 3.69 -15.30
N GLY A 470 -25.52 3.15 -14.73
CA GLY A 470 -24.30 2.81 -15.46
C GLY A 470 -24.09 1.31 -15.38
N ASN A 471 -24.01 0.64 -16.54
CA ASN A 471 -23.52 -0.73 -16.60
C ASN A 471 -22.00 -0.68 -16.67
N LEU A 472 -21.34 -1.05 -15.57
CA LEU A 472 -19.90 -0.99 -15.42
C LEU A 472 -19.41 -2.29 -14.81
N GLU A 473 -18.58 -3.00 -15.56
CA GLU A 473 -17.81 -4.10 -15.00
C GLU A 473 -16.78 -3.55 -14.01
N VAL A 474 -16.67 -4.18 -12.85
CA VAL A 474 -15.71 -3.78 -11.82
C VAL A 474 -14.39 -4.48 -12.08
N ASP A 475 -13.48 -3.76 -12.73
CA ASP A 475 -12.09 -4.17 -12.87
C ASP A 475 -11.15 -3.17 -12.16
N PHE A 476 -11.42 -2.87 -10.89
CA PHE A 476 -10.51 -2.05 -10.10
C PHE A 476 -10.36 -2.49 -8.64
N THR A 477 -9.21 -2.14 -8.07
CA THR A 477 -8.90 -2.33 -6.65
C THR A 477 -8.69 -1.00 -5.96
N SER A 478 -8.67 -0.98 -4.61
CA SER A 478 -8.34 0.23 -3.84
C SER A 478 -6.96 0.82 -4.21
N HIS A 479 -6.05 0.00 -4.74
CA HIS A 479 -4.73 0.46 -5.17
C HIS A 479 -4.78 1.26 -6.48
N HIS A 480 -5.78 1.06 -7.33
CA HIS A 480 -5.87 1.75 -8.62
C HIS A 480 -6.11 3.25 -8.42
N PHE A 481 -6.88 3.71 -7.41
CA PHE A 481 -7.05 5.14 -7.12
C PHE A 481 -5.72 5.85 -6.86
N ARG A 482 -4.82 5.19 -6.13
CA ARG A 482 -3.47 5.71 -5.87
C ARG A 482 -2.64 5.77 -7.16
N HIS A 483 -2.73 4.76 -8.01
CA HIS A 483 -2.06 4.76 -9.31
C HIS A 483 -2.57 5.90 -10.19
N THR A 484 -3.90 6.07 -10.28
CA THR A 484 -4.52 7.15 -11.04
C THR A 484 -4.07 8.51 -10.54
N LEU A 485 -4.22 8.79 -9.25
CA LEU A 485 -3.86 10.11 -8.72
C LEU A 485 -2.36 10.38 -8.83
N ASN A 486 -1.50 9.38 -8.59
CA ASN A 486 -0.06 9.55 -8.74
C ASN A 486 0.35 9.77 -10.21
N THR A 487 -0.39 9.19 -11.15
CA THR A 487 -0.17 9.41 -12.59
C THR A 487 -0.65 10.79 -12.99
N LEU A 488 -1.83 11.24 -12.54
CA LEU A 488 -2.34 12.58 -12.80
C LEU A 488 -1.45 13.68 -12.20
N LEU A 489 -0.95 13.49 -10.98
CA LEU A 489 0.01 14.41 -10.36
C LEU A 489 1.33 14.44 -11.12
N ASP A 490 1.78 13.29 -11.64
CA ASP A 490 2.93 13.26 -12.52
C ASP A 490 2.62 14.01 -13.82
N GLU A 491 1.54 13.71 -14.55
CA GLU A 491 1.16 14.45 -15.77
C GLU A 491 1.06 15.96 -15.54
N GLY A 492 0.51 16.36 -14.39
CA GLY A 492 0.35 17.75 -13.98
C GLY A 492 1.61 18.49 -13.57
N GLY A 493 2.81 17.88 -13.61
CA GLY A 493 4.06 18.59 -13.31
C GLY A 493 4.67 18.31 -11.93
N LEU A 494 3.95 17.63 -11.02
CA LEU A 494 4.41 17.49 -9.64
C LEU A 494 5.69 16.65 -9.56
N SER A 495 6.71 17.12 -8.84
CA SER A 495 7.98 16.42 -8.74
C SER A 495 7.86 15.07 -8.02
N ASP A 496 8.75 14.11 -8.33
CA ASP A 496 8.82 12.81 -7.63
C ASP A 496 8.92 12.99 -6.11
N LEU A 497 9.63 14.02 -5.64
CA LEU A 497 9.80 14.31 -4.21
C LEU A 497 8.49 14.75 -3.56
N LEU A 498 7.78 15.70 -4.19
CA LEU A 498 6.48 16.16 -3.70
C LEU A 498 5.42 15.06 -3.78
N GLN A 499 5.42 14.25 -4.85
CA GLN A 499 4.58 13.05 -4.91
C GLN A 499 4.90 12.07 -3.77
N THR A 500 6.19 11.85 -3.48
CA THR A 500 6.64 10.96 -2.39
C THR A 500 6.13 11.44 -1.04
N GLU A 501 6.27 12.73 -0.76
CA GLU A 501 5.77 13.37 0.45
C GLU A 501 4.25 13.32 0.52
N TRP A 502 3.56 13.78 -0.53
CA TRP A 502 2.11 13.75 -0.65
C TRP A 502 1.59 12.38 -0.29
N PHE A 503 2.15 11.32 -0.87
CA PHE A 503 1.73 9.93 -0.70
C PHE A 503 2.31 9.23 0.54
N GLY A 504 2.99 9.95 1.44
CA GLY A 504 3.53 9.43 2.70
C GLY A 504 4.60 8.35 2.53
N ARG A 505 5.33 8.36 1.42
CA ARG A 505 6.39 7.38 1.12
C ARG A 505 7.71 7.84 1.76
N THR A 506 8.57 6.88 2.12
CA THR A 506 9.90 7.18 2.69
C THR A 506 10.96 7.32 1.60
N ASN A 507 10.84 6.57 0.51
CA ASN A 507 11.83 6.56 -0.57
C ASN A 507 11.22 7.03 -1.89
N PRO A 508 11.80 8.04 -2.56
CA PRO A 508 11.36 8.47 -3.89
C PRO A 508 11.34 7.37 -4.96
N ARG A 509 12.19 6.35 -4.84
CA ARG A 509 12.20 5.20 -5.76
C ARG A 509 10.88 4.43 -5.75
N ASP A 510 10.15 4.45 -4.65
CA ASP A 510 8.86 3.76 -4.52
C ASP A 510 7.75 4.49 -5.28
N THR A 511 7.91 5.79 -5.59
CA THR A 511 6.94 6.59 -6.34
C THR A 511 6.85 6.18 -7.80
N LYS A 512 7.99 5.83 -8.41
CA LYS A 512 8.06 5.38 -9.82
C LYS A 512 7.26 4.12 -10.12
N ALA A 513 7.04 3.27 -9.12
CA ALA A 513 6.21 2.08 -9.28
C ALA A 513 4.70 2.41 -9.46
N TYR A 514 4.31 3.65 -9.18
CA TYR A 514 2.93 4.13 -9.28
C TYR A 514 2.66 5.07 -10.44
N GLN A 515 3.70 5.62 -11.06
CA GLN A 515 3.61 6.49 -12.24
C GLN A 515 3.36 5.63 -13.47
N HIS A 516 2.20 5.80 -14.10
CA HIS A 516 1.86 5.14 -15.36
C HIS A 516 2.11 6.02 -16.58
N THR A 517 2.87 7.09 -16.38
CA THR A 517 3.33 7.99 -17.42
C THR A 517 4.78 7.72 -17.74
N SER A 518 5.06 7.58 -19.03
CA SER A 518 6.41 7.58 -19.56
C SER A 518 6.91 9.04 -19.54
N ARG A 519 8.19 9.27 -19.23
CA ARG A 519 8.83 10.60 -19.40
C ARG A 519 8.71 11.08 -20.85
N GLU A 520 8.64 10.10 -21.73
CA GLU A 520 8.48 10.15 -23.16
C GLU A 520 7.12 10.75 -23.56
N LYS A 521 6.02 10.46 -22.85
CA LYS A 521 4.70 11.07 -23.09
C LYS A 521 4.71 12.58 -22.83
N ARG A 522 5.36 13.04 -21.76
CA ARG A 522 5.52 14.48 -21.48
C ARG A 522 6.31 15.20 -22.56
N ALA A 523 7.38 14.57 -23.06
CA ALA A 523 8.12 15.08 -24.22
C ALA A 523 7.22 15.17 -25.45
N LEU A 524 6.43 14.13 -25.74
CA LEU A 524 5.50 14.12 -26.87
C LEU A 524 4.40 15.20 -26.75
N MET A 525 3.76 15.32 -25.59
CA MET A 525 2.77 16.37 -25.33
C MET A 525 3.37 17.76 -25.56
N LEU A 526 4.56 18.03 -25.01
CA LEU A 526 5.25 19.31 -25.21
C LEU A 526 5.60 19.57 -26.68
N ARG A 527 6.00 18.55 -27.45
CA ARG A 527 6.24 18.69 -28.89
C ARG A 527 4.96 19.08 -29.63
N GLU A 528 3.83 18.44 -29.31
CA GLU A 528 2.54 18.76 -29.91
C GLU A 528 2.03 20.15 -29.50
N ASP A 529 2.25 20.55 -28.25
CA ASP A 529 1.87 21.88 -27.76
C ASP A 529 2.72 22.99 -28.42
N ILE A 530 4.01 22.73 -28.68
CA ILE A 530 4.85 23.66 -29.46
C ILE A 530 4.31 23.80 -30.89
N LYS A 531 3.93 22.70 -31.54
CA LYS A 531 3.34 22.74 -32.90
C LYS A 531 2.01 23.51 -32.93
N LYS A 532 1.20 23.38 -31.89
CA LYS A 532 -0.08 24.11 -31.73
C LYS A 532 0.11 25.59 -31.38
N GLY A 533 1.33 26.04 -31.10
CA GLY A 533 1.64 27.43 -30.74
C GLY A 533 1.21 27.83 -29.33
N SER A 534 0.81 26.86 -28.50
CA SER A 534 0.43 27.05 -27.09
C SER A 534 1.62 27.14 -26.14
N VAL A 535 2.84 27.10 -26.67
CA VAL A 535 4.10 27.18 -25.91
C VAL A 535 4.89 28.41 -26.35
N GLY A 536 5.40 29.17 -25.39
CA GLY A 536 6.35 30.28 -25.57
C GLY A 536 7.79 29.86 -25.24
N GLY A 537 8.75 30.65 -25.71
CA GLY A 537 10.18 30.44 -25.51
C GLY A 537 10.98 30.39 -26.80
N GLN A 538 12.31 30.50 -26.69
CA GLN A 538 13.19 30.58 -27.87
C GLN A 538 13.07 29.36 -28.78
N LEU A 539 12.93 28.15 -28.19
CA LEU A 539 12.74 26.93 -28.96
C LEU A 539 11.44 26.96 -29.77
N ALA A 540 10.34 27.45 -29.19
CA ALA A 540 9.06 27.55 -29.89
C ALA A 540 9.13 28.53 -31.07
N GLU A 541 9.82 29.67 -30.90
CA GLU A 541 10.03 30.64 -31.99
C GLU A 541 10.93 30.07 -33.10
N GLN A 542 11.98 29.31 -32.75
CA GLN A 542 12.83 28.65 -33.74
C GLN A 542 12.05 27.64 -34.57
N ILE A 543 11.17 26.85 -33.95
CA ILE A 543 10.37 25.83 -34.64
C ILE A 543 9.41 26.45 -35.66
N LYS A 544 8.85 27.64 -35.40
CA LYS A 544 8.00 28.35 -36.38
C LYS A 544 8.75 28.70 -37.68
N ALA A 545 10.08 28.89 -37.61
CA ALA A 545 10.92 29.20 -38.76
C ALA A 545 11.42 27.94 -39.51
N VAL A 546 11.21 26.74 -38.95
CA VAL A 546 11.62 25.46 -39.56
C VAL A 546 10.53 24.95 -40.51
N PRO A 547 10.90 24.43 -41.71
CA PRO A 547 9.95 23.78 -42.62
C PRO A 547 9.13 22.68 -41.93
N VAL A 548 7.81 22.61 -42.22
CA VAL A 548 6.84 21.75 -41.51
C VAL A 548 7.26 20.28 -41.51
N ASP A 549 7.84 19.81 -42.61
CA ASP A 549 8.35 18.45 -42.80
C ASP A 549 9.55 18.11 -41.88
N LEU A 550 10.29 19.12 -41.42
CA LEU A 550 11.45 18.97 -40.54
C LEU A 550 11.16 19.27 -39.07
N GLN A 551 10.04 19.93 -38.75
CA GLN A 551 9.69 20.30 -37.38
C GLN A 551 9.68 19.08 -36.45
N ASP A 552 9.10 17.96 -36.88
CA ASP A 552 9.02 16.73 -36.11
C ASP A 552 10.39 16.16 -35.79
N ALA A 553 11.30 16.14 -36.76
CA ALA A 553 12.66 15.65 -36.58
C ALA A 553 13.45 16.55 -35.60
N VAL A 554 13.32 17.87 -35.72
CA VAL A 554 14.00 18.83 -34.84
C VAL A 554 13.46 18.75 -33.41
N LEU A 555 12.14 18.72 -33.24
CA LEU A 555 11.47 18.56 -31.94
C LEU A 555 11.83 17.23 -31.28
N LYS A 556 11.89 16.14 -32.06
CA LYS A 556 12.31 14.82 -31.56
C LYS A 556 13.76 14.82 -31.09
N ALA A 557 14.66 15.48 -31.82
CA ALA A 557 16.06 15.59 -31.45
C ALA A 557 16.29 16.48 -30.23
N ARG A 558 15.59 17.62 -30.13
CA ARG A 558 15.76 18.63 -29.08
C ARG A 558 15.05 18.28 -27.77
N ILE A 559 13.85 17.70 -27.83
CA ILE A 559 13.02 17.45 -26.65
C ILE A 559 13.06 15.97 -26.31
N GLN A 560 14.12 15.54 -25.61
CA GLN A 560 14.25 14.16 -25.13
C GLN A 560 13.86 14.02 -23.65
N ALA A 561 13.96 15.11 -22.90
CA ALA A 561 13.61 15.17 -21.48
C ALA A 561 12.84 16.47 -21.20
N VAL A 562 11.92 16.41 -20.25
CA VAL A 562 11.08 17.53 -19.82
C VAL A 562 11.18 17.63 -18.31
N HIS A 563 11.66 18.76 -17.82
CA HIS A 563 11.80 19.05 -16.40
C HIS A 563 10.98 20.29 -16.05
N ASP A 564 10.09 20.18 -15.08
CA ASP A 564 9.41 21.35 -14.52
C ASP A 564 10.40 22.13 -13.64
N VAL A 565 10.47 23.44 -13.82
CA VAL A 565 11.33 24.35 -13.05
C VAL A 565 10.53 25.43 -12.32
N GLY A 566 9.22 25.22 -12.11
CA GLY A 566 8.33 26.09 -11.35
C GLY A 566 7.59 27.08 -12.25
N THR A 567 8.29 28.06 -12.82
CA THR A 567 7.68 29.08 -13.70
C THR A 567 7.47 28.62 -15.15
N GLY A 568 8.00 27.44 -15.50
CA GLY A 568 7.99 26.88 -16.84
C GLY A 568 8.73 25.56 -16.91
N ILE A 569 9.22 25.21 -18.09
CA ILE A 569 9.70 23.88 -18.44
C ILE A 569 11.10 23.97 -19.05
N CYS A 570 12.02 23.12 -18.58
CA CYS A 570 13.35 22.96 -19.14
C CYS A 570 13.43 21.67 -19.98
N VAL A 571 13.89 21.81 -21.22
CA VAL A 571 14.10 20.69 -22.16
C VAL A 571 15.57 20.32 -22.34
N HIS A 572 16.46 20.84 -21.48
CA HIS A 572 17.89 20.59 -21.55
C HIS A 572 18.22 19.10 -21.37
N ASN A 573 19.11 18.57 -22.22
CA ASN A 573 19.53 17.18 -22.14
C ASN A 573 20.70 16.98 -21.17
N PHE A 574 20.35 16.79 -19.88
CA PHE A 574 21.32 16.54 -18.81
C PHE A 574 22.15 15.24 -18.96
N SER A 575 21.75 14.33 -19.86
CA SER A 575 22.53 13.11 -20.13
C SER A 575 23.74 13.37 -21.02
N GLN A 576 23.71 14.44 -21.82
CA GLN A 576 24.80 14.81 -22.72
C GLN A 576 25.74 15.82 -22.05
N THR A 577 25.19 16.84 -21.39
CA THR A 577 25.97 17.92 -20.77
C THR A 577 25.31 18.41 -19.49
N PRO A 578 26.09 18.82 -18.47
CA PRO A 578 25.57 19.61 -17.35
C PRO A 578 25.01 20.96 -17.82
N CYS A 579 24.03 21.50 -17.10
CA CYS A 579 23.45 22.80 -17.42
C CYS A 579 24.35 23.95 -16.97
N GLU A 580 24.81 24.77 -17.91
CA GLU A 580 25.66 25.95 -17.68
C GLU A 580 24.97 27.05 -16.87
N ARG A 581 23.64 27.03 -16.77
CA ARG A 581 22.82 28.09 -16.16
C ARG A 581 22.37 27.82 -14.73
N HIS A 582 22.58 26.62 -14.16
CA HIS A 582 22.33 26.28 -12.75
C HIS A 582 21.11 26.98 -12.10
N LEU A 583 19.88 26.61 -12.51
CA LEU A 583 18.59 27.17 -12.03
C LEU A 583 18.26 28.61 -12.48
N GLN A 584 19.02 29.20 -13.42
CA GLN A 584 18.70 30.48 -14.03
C GLN A 584 17.91 30.35 -15.34
N CYS A 585 16.95 29.42 -15.38
CA CYS A 585 16.20 29.10 -16.61
C CYS A 585 15.41 30.30 -17.16
N SER A 586 14.82 31.10 -16.27
CA SER A 586 14.08 32.30 -16.63
C SER A 586 14.95 33.47 -17.11
N ALA A 587 16.29 33.38 -17.03
CA ALA A 587 17.20 34.43 -17.49
C ALA A 587 17.64 34.20 -18.95
N ASP A 588 16.66 34.21 -19.86
CA ASP A 588 16.87 34.09 -21.30
C ASP A 588 17.62 32.80 -21.72
N CYS A 589 17.15 31.64 -21.21
CA CYS A 589 17.70 30.34 -21.54
C CYS A 589 17.08 29.78 -22.83
N LYS A 590 17.93 29.26 -23.73
CA LYS A 590 17.52 28.63 -25.01
C LYS A 590 16.68 27.35 -24.83
N ASP A 591 16.90 26.62 -23.73
CA ASP A 591 16.26 25.34 -23.43
C ASP A 591 15.06 25.51 -22.47
N TYR A 592 14.64 26.76 -22.22
CA TYR A 592 13.50 27.08 -21.35
C TYR A 592 12.28 27.48 -22.19
N VAL A 593 11.15 26.82 -21.92
CA VAL A 593 9.87 27.02 -22.58
C VAL A 593 8.75 27.11 -21.55
N TRP A 594 7.60 27.67 -21.91
CA TRP A 594 6.45 27.77 -21.00
C TRP A 594 5.13 27.63 -21.75
N ALA A 595 4.11 27.13 -21.07
CA ALA A 595 2.75 27.11 -21.61
C ALA A 595 2.15 28.51 -21.53
N LYS A 596 1.42 28.91 -22.57
CA LYS A 596 0.58 30.12 -22.59
C LYS A 596 -0.75 29.83 -21.91
N ASP A 597 -1.34 30.83 -21.26
CA ASP A 597 -2.57 30.70 -20.44
C ASP A 597 -2.49 29.63 -19.32
N ASP A 598 -1.31 29.47 -18.72
CA ASP A 598 -1.08 28.58 -17.58
C ASP A 598 -1.37 29.31 -16.25
N LYS A 599 -2.65 29.27 -15.85
CA LYS A 599 -3.12 29.85 -14.59
C LYS A 599 -2.53 29.17 -13.36
N GLY A 600 -2.12 27.91 -13.45
CA GLY A 600 -1.58 27.15 -12.32
C GLY A 600 -0.20 27.64 -11.88
N ARG A 601 0.58 28.23 -12.78
CA ARG A 601 1.92 28.78 -12.50
C ARG A 601 1.93 30.30 -12.27
N LEU A 602 0.79 30.96 -12.39
CA LEU A 602 0.69 32.42 -12.38
C LEU A 602 1.20 33.05 -11.08
N ASP A 603 0.85 32.47 -9.93
CA ASP A 603 1.26 33.01 -8.64
C ASP A 603 2.77 32.88 -8.41
N GLU A 604 3.38 31.77 -8.81
CA GLU A 604 4.84 31.60 -8.75
C GLU A 604 5.56 32.54 -9.72
N GLN A 605 4.99 32.78 -10.91
CA GLN A 605 5.52 33.76 -11.87
C GLN A 605 5.48 35.18 -11.30
N LYS A 606 4.36 35.60 -10.71
CA LYS A 606 4.22 36.89 -10.01
C LYS A 606 5.24 37.01 -8.87
N ARG A 607 5.37 35.96 -8.05
CA ARG A 607 6.34 35.90 -6.94
C ARG A 607 7.77 36.08 -7.43
N GLN A 608 8.18 35.32 -8.44
CA GLN A 608 9.52 35.42 -9.03
C GLN A 608 9.77 36.78 -9.68
N TYR A 609 8.76 37.35 -10.34
CA TYR A 609 8.86 38.69 -10.93
C TYR A 609 9.10 39.74 -9.85
N ALA A 610 8.28 39.74 -8.80
CA ALA A 610 8.37 40.72 -7.72
C ALA A 610 9.71 40.64 -6.96
N LEU A 611 10.17 39.42 -6.64
CA LEU A 611 11.49 39.21 -6.02
C LEU A 611 12.64 39.69 -6.92
N THR A 612 12.54 39.45 -8.24
CA THR A 612 13.57 39.89 -9.19
C THR A 612 13.55 41.41 -9.39
N ALA A 613 12.38 42.04 -9.38
CA ALA A 613 12.23 43.49 -9.46
C ALA A 613 12.86 44.18 -8.24
N LEU A 614 12.61 43.65 -7.04
CA LEU A 614 13.26 44.11 -5.81
C LEU A 614 14.78 43.92 -5.88
N ALA A 615 15.26 42.76 -6.33
CA ALA A 615 16.69 42.51 -6.51
C ALA A 615 17.34 43.51 -7.48
N ARG A 616 16.65 43.85 -8.59
CA ARG A 616 17.09 44.87 -9.53
C ARG A 616 17.20 46.26 -8.88
N GLN A 617 16.20 46.68 -8.09
CA GLN A 617 16.25 47.96 -7.38
C GLN A 617 17.44 48.03 -6.41
N HIS A 618 17.72 46.95 -5.68
CA HIS A 618 18.90 46.86 -4.80
C HIS A 618 20.21 46.98 -5.58
N VAL A 619 20.33 46.33 -6.74
CA VAL A 619 21.52 46.43 -7.60
C VAL A 619 21.72 47.87 -8.10
N ILE A 620 20.64 48.58 -8.47
CA ILE A 620 20.70 50.00 -8.89
C ILE A 620 21.18 50.89 -7.74
N LYS A 621 20.67 50.70 -6.53
CA LYS A 621 21.14 51.44 -5.33
C LYS A 621 22.61 51.15 -5.01
N GLN A 622 23.10 49.96 -5.32
CA GLN A 622 24.50 49.60 -5.10
C GLN A 622 25.43 50.10 -6.21
N LEU A 623 24.93 50.29 -7.44
CA LEU A 623 25.65 50.88 -8.56
C LEU A 623 26.05 52.34 -8.29
N SER A 624 25.24 53.08 -7.53
CA SER A 624 25.55 54.46 -7.12
C SER A 624 26.55 54.56 -5.95
N SER A 625 27.08 53.43 -5.46
CA SER A 625 28.09 53.38 -4.39
C SER A 625 29.53 53.30 -4.92
N ASN A 626 30.52 53.59 -4.08
CA ASN A 626 31.97 53.60 -4.41
C ASN A 626 32.58 52.23 -4.83
N LYS A 627 31.80 51.16 -5.04
CA LYS A 627 32.28 49.84 -5.49
C LYS A 627 31.41 49.24 -6.63
N PRO A 628 31.46 49.79 -7.85
CA PRO A 628 30.55 49.39 -8.95
C PRO A 628 30.93 48.10 -9.69
N LYS A 629 32.13 47.54 -9.49
CA LYS A 629 32.74 46.51 -10.38
C LYS A 629 32.01 45.17 -10.51
N LYS A 630 30.95 44.89 -9.73
CA LYS A 630 30.14 43.66 -9.87
C LYS A 630 28.68 43.93 -10.19
N SER A 631 28.20 45.17 -10.18
CA SER A 631 26.75 45.42 -10.20
C SER A 631 26.14 45.45 -11.61
N ALA A 632 26.93 45.66 -12.66
CA ALA A 632 26.46 45.69 -14.05
C ALA A 632 25.98 44.31 -14.56
N ASP A 633 26.73 43.23 -14.27
CA ASP A 633 26.36 41.87 -14.69
C ASP A 633 25.07 41.40 -14.02
N TRP A 634 24.88 41.75 -12.75
CA TRP A 634 23.66 41.45 -11.99
C TRP A 634 22.46 42.24 -12.51
N LEU A 635 22.66 43.49 -12.95
CA LEU A 635 21.61 44.28 -13.58
C LEU A 635 21.16 43.62 -14.88
N ALA A 636 22.11 43.29 -15.76
CA ALA A 636 21.83 42.61 -17.03
C ALA A 636 21.17 41.24 -16.82
N HIS A 637 21.56 40.50 -15.78
CA HIS A 637 20.93 39.23 -15.42
C HIS A 637 19.47 39.41 -14.99
N ASN A 638 19.19 40.35 -14.08
CA ASN A 638 17.85 40.64 -13.60
C ASN A 638 16.94 41.19 -14.72
N ASP A 639 17.48 42.03 -15.60
CA ASP A 639 16.75 42.57 -16.76
C ASP A 639 16.31 41.45 -17.71
N LYS A 640 17.20 40.47 -17.99
CA LYS A 640 16.85 39.27 -18.77
C LYS A 640 15.73 38.48 -18.11
N LYS A 641 15.83 38.25 -16.80
CA LYS A 641 14.84 37.49 -16.04
C LYS A 641 13.47 38.19 -16.01
N LEU A 642 13.45 39.51 -15.77
CA LEU A 642 12.22 40.32 -15.80
C LEU A 642 11.59 40.34 -17.19
N LYS A 643 12.39 40.44 -18.25
CA LYS A 643 11.89 40.39 -19.64
C LYS A 643 11.15 39.08 -19.91
N THR A 644 11.77 37.93 -19.59
CA THR A 644 11.13 36.62 -19.80
C THR A 644 9.87 36.47 -18.96
N LEU A 645 9.91 36.82 -17.67
CA LEU A 645 8.74 36.72 -16.78
C LEU A 645 7.62 37.68 -17.20
N ALA A 646 7.93 38.88 -17.70
CA ALA A 646 6.92 39.80 -18.25
C ALA A 646 6.19 39.19 -19.45
N THR A 647 6.92 38.51 -20.35
CA THR A 647 6.30 37.80 -21.48
C THR A 647 5.39 36.67 -20.98
N GLN A 648 5.79 35.92 -19.95
CA GLN A 648 4.95 34.88 -19.36
C GLN A 648 3.66 35.45 -18.73
N LEU A 649 3.78 36.57 -18.01
CA LEU A 649 2.62 37.26 -17.42
C LEU A 649 1.66 37.77 -18.52
N ALA A 650 2.20 38.34 -19.59
CA ALA A 650 1.41 38.80 -20.74
C ALA A 650 0.70 37.63 -21.47
N ASP A 651 1.41 36.51 -21.69
CA ASP A 651 0.83 35.27 -22.24
C ASP A 651 -0.28 34.67 -21.34
N ASN A 652 -0.33 35.09 -20.07
CA ASN A 652 -1.36 34.71 -19.08
C ASN A 652 -2.41 35.82 -18.84
N GLY A 653 -2.44 36.85 -19.69
CA GLY A 653 -3.42 37.94 -19.62
C GLY A 653 -3.15 39.00 -18.54
N VAL A 654 -1.94 39.04 -17.97
CA VAL A 654 -1.52 40.04 -16.99
C VAL A 654 -0.62 41.07 -17.67
N GLU A 655 -1.21 42.17 -18.15
CA GLU A 655 -0.47 43.24 -18.85
C GLU A 655 0.17 44.26 -17.90
N HIS A 656 -0.47 44.52 -16.74
CA HIS A 656 0.04 45.43 -15.72
C HIS A 656 0.13 44.69 -14.38
N PHE A 657 1.35 44.48 -13.91
CA PHE A 657 1.63 43.86 -12.61
C PHE A 657 2.48 44.81 -11.76
N ASP A 658 1.95 45.20 -10.60
CA ASP A 658 2.68 46.01 -9.61
C ASP A 658 3.40 45.07 -8.61
N PRO A 659 4.75 44.95 -8.70
CA PRO A 659 5.51 44.09 -7.80
C PRO A 659 5.55 44.62 -6.35
N GLU A 660 5.43 45.92 -6.13
CA GLU A 660 5.49 46.51 -4.78
C GLU A 660 4.19 46.26 -4.03
N GLN A 661 3.04 46.43 -4.71
CA GLN A 661 1.73 46.07 -4.16
C GLN A 661 1.68 44.58 -3.78
N TYR A 662 2.10 43.69 -4.69
CA TYR A 662 2.12 42.25 -4.44
C TYR A 662 2.98 41.87 -3.22
N LEU A 663 4.17 42.46 -3.07
CA LEU A 663 5.04 42.20 -1.93
C LEU A 663 4.47 42.71 -0.60
N ASN A 664 3.69 43.79 -0.63
CA ASN A 664 3.01 44.32 0.56
C ASN A 664 1.82 43.44 0.96
N GLU A 665 1.03 42.97 -0.01
CA GLU A 665 -0.06 42.02 0.22
C GLU A 665 0.45 40.71 0.84
N VAL A 666 1.55 40.16 0.33
CA VAL A 666 2.16 38.92 0.85
C VAL A 666 2.83 39.09 2.23
N LYS A 667 3.20 40.32 2.62
CA LYS A 667 3.79 40.59 3.95
C LYS A 667 2.74 40.86 5.03
N HIS A 668 1.52 41.26 4.64
CA HIS A 668 0.48 41.72 5.55
C HIS A 668 -0.82 40.92 5.49
N GLY A 669 -0.96 40.00 4.54
CA GLY A 669 -1.95 38.93 4.51
C GLY A 669 -1.32 37.59 4.84
#